data_AF-R5JNG5-F1
#
_entry.id   AF-R5JNG5-F1
#
_cell.length_a   1.000
_cell.length_b   1.000
_cell.length_c   1.000
_cell.angle_alpha   90.00
_cell.angle_beta   90.00
_cell.angle_gamma   90.00
#
_symmetry.space_group_name_H-M   'P 1'
#
loop_
_entity.id
_entity.type
_entity.pdbx_description
1 polymer ?
#
loop_
_entity_poly.entity_id
_entity_poly.type
_entity_poly.pdbx_seq_one_letter_code
_entity_poly.pdbx_strand_id
1 'polypeptide(L)'
;MRTHFLLCFLFLFSYLGATEISVDPITFNDAYTNAGDGDVLLLEPGIYASSVTFPSGKTITLKSASATELPEIRFGVSGNDEAIMNGGLIFDGLKIVPSGDYFISVDKVGDIAAIRVLNCTIESVNRCFIRTNNNGYSIGEIEFANCIIRNCGDKGWNFLYPKHIVRKVSVRNSTLYNYPGGESFFLANASDTDNVMEFLFENNTVYKWAKSSDRALCKTSKNYSVNSNYVFRNNIIAEPGVAGQTPSLLEATGGNVIGENNLIVNYGGYKVSNAVSQQVNDLTLESLGLSALSFPDPDNGDFTILSGSPLATAGVDGQCVGDPRWIKSLGDAVHVETAALPEEAGSVSPVSIAVEKGDNATFTATSNYGFRFKLWQDGSGKTLSTENPATLQIDKDMKVVAVFDAMDMQTLTVNLTGDGAKWGKVTLSPEAEGNRYEKGTIVTVTIVNNPVTSFMYWEDQSSEVSRQVIMDADRELTAAFDVIPFIVGWDFAVSEPRGNRPGDYYYQTDNTGNLSLYNYDGSSTNWGGSNRTFGGVTYDCARRYTAAADIKTAPRYFQAKFSAREYNNIHVKSMIAADNECVHKLQKMQYSTDGTTFFDLATIDMTGKISTEWIACDAVLPVTLTEEEKSTIYIRWIPDLSSELLGQPADDATEGFYLANLFVYADPNDADPEPPVLLSTTPVEGSSTASANGTITFTFDKKVKAGTVPVVFNGETITPVFGSKTASYTYKNLSYGTQYEFVLPEGAVTNLVGNSFPGVTLHFSTVPRPDPIARVFDAIVAADGTGDYTTVQAAIDAAPAGRSMPWLIFVKNGSYREQVIVPKEKSFIHLIGQDKEKTIIHHKLNVGGKPAEGDNDEFWKYSVHNPASEVYQFEGTVVKINSTDFYSENISYVNDWGIDSQAGPQALAMSTQNDRSAFFNCKFRSYQDTWMTSSANDNNHRTYVTDCWLEGAVDYFYGGGNAYVEKTTFYNLRSGAVIVAPSHGAGTRWGYIFDHCTVDGNASAADGKQKLGRPWHNSPITVYLNTTMNIPIAPEGWTDMGAVPALFAEYNSMDKDGNPIDLNNRKTTYTHGDGQTGSCKAVLTAEEVVKYTYENVICENDNWNPRMFMEKVDKPDDLVLDGEQLSWKASRYAICYLVFCDDEMIGMTKDTFFNVPASGKDASAYQVKAANEYGSLSEPATASKGTGVRNETVDNRLQVLINGNELSVLGVSAGIPVILASVDGCVVRSMTSTSDKVTLILPSLKGVFVLKAGDRSVKIMF
;
A
#
# COMPACT_ATOMS: atom_id res chain seq x y z
N MET A 1 42.35 60.50 27.88
CA MET A 1 42.13 61.88 27.40
C MET A 1 40.84 61.87 26.60
N ARG A 2 39.70 62.28 27.17
CA ARG A 2 39.12 63.63 27.16
C ARG A 2 39.05 64.30 25.77
N THR A 3 37.80 64.63 25.44
CA THR A 3 37.29 65.72 24.58
C THR A 3 37.57 65.63 23.09
N HIS A 4 36.53 65.38 22.28
CA HIS A 4 35.80 66.43 21.55
C HIS A 4 34.32 66.05 21.43
N PHE A 5 33.51 66.91 22.05
CA PHE A 5 32.05 66.92 22.08
C PHE A 5 31.63 68.07 21.13
N LEU A 6 30.44 67.95 20.53
CA LEU A 6 29.61 69.04 20.00
C LEU A 6 29.91 69.59 18.58
N LEU A 7 29.08 69.19 17.59
CA LEU A 7 28.14 70.13 16.96
C LEU A 7 27.00 69.37 16.24
N CYS A 8 25.83 70.03 16.19
CA CYS A 8 24.58 69.68 15.48
C CYS A 8 23.58 68.77 16.20
N PHE A 9 23.07 69.30 17.32
CA PHE A 9 21.66 69.23 17.68
C PHE A 9 20.78 69.98 16.64
N LEU A 10 19.51 69.57 16.54
CA LEU A 10 18.33 70.21 15.96
C LEU A 10 17.99 69.94 14.48
N PHE A 11 17.23 68.85 14.26
CA PHE A 11 15.82 68.98 13.87
C PHE A 11 14.98 67.93 14.65
N LEU A 12 14.20 68.41 15.61
CA LEU A 12 13.09 67.69 16.23
C LEU A 12 11.85 67.94 15.37
N PHE A 13 11.15 66.89 14.94
CA PHE A 13 9.81 66.56 15.47
C PHE A 13 9.36 65.16 15.02
N SER A 14 8.93 64.39 16.02
CA SER A 14 8.05 63.20 16.02
C SER A 14 8.46 61.92 15.26
N TYR A 15 8.99 60.94 16.01
CA TYR A 15 8.47 59.56 16.02
C TYR A 15 8.56 59.03 17.48
N LEU A 16 7.42 58.94 18.16
CA LEU A 16 7.21 58.01 19.26
C LEU A 16 7.42 56.60 18.66
N GLY A 17 8.08 55.60 19.23
CA GLY A 17 8.33 55.21 20.62
C GLY A 17 8.16 53.69 20.63
N ALA A 18 9.15 52.93 20.11
CA ALA A 18 9.08 51.47 20.09
C ALA A 18 8.91 50.97 21.51
N THR A 19 7.80 50.25 21.76
CA THR A 19 7.41 49.81 23.09
C THR A 19 7.47 48.29 23.17
N GLU A 20 7.99 47.76 24.27
CA GLU A 20 7.87 46.33 24.60
C GLU A 20 6.50 46.10 25.25
N ILE A 21 5.72 45.18 24.68
CA ILE A 21 4.35 44.87 25.11
C ILE A 21 4.32 43.39 25.46
N SER A 22 4.07 43.06 26.73
CA SER A 22 3.82 41.67 27.15
C SER A 22 2.47 41.19 26.64
N VAL A 23 2.46 40.01 26.03
CA VAL A 23 1.32 39.48 25.30
C VAL A 23 1.19 37.98 25.57
N ASP A 24 0.00 37.56 26.01
CA ASP A 24 -0.37 36.15 26.12
C ASP A 24 -1.17 35.69 24.88
N PRO A 25 -1.48 34.39 24.71
CA PRO A 25 -2.26 33.91 23.57
C PRO A 25 -3.64 34.56 23.40
N ILE A 26 -4.25 35.06 24.49
CA ILE A 26 -5.61 35.65 24.48
C ILE A 26 -5.56 37.08 23.94
N THR A 27 -4.56 37.85 24.34
CA THR A 27 -4.41 39.28 24.02
C THR A 27 -3.64 39.55 22.71
N PHE A 28 -3.11 38.50 22.08
CA PHE A 28 -2.22 38.60 20.92
C PHE A 28 -2.76 39.38 19.73
N ASN A 29 -3.96 39.04 19.24
CA ASN A 29 -4.49 39.68 18.03
C ASN A 29 -4.72 41.18 18.23
N ASP A 30 -5.20 41.56 19.41
CA ASP A 30 -5.44 42.97 19.76
C ASP A 30 -4.10 43.72 19.85
N ALA A 31 -3.10 43.13 20.52
CA ALA A 31 -1.77 43.72 20.60
C ALA A 31 -1.11 43.84 19.22
N TYR A 32 -1.20 42.81 18.38
CA TYR A 32 -0.65 42.79 17.02
C TYR A 32 -1.31 43.83 16.10
N THR A 33 -2.64 43.95 16.17
CA THR A 33 -3.39 44.92 15.36
C THR A 33 -3.00 46.35 15.74
N ASN A 34 -2.87 46.62 17.04
CA ASN A 34 -2.57 47.94 17.58
C ASN A 34 -1.07 48.30 17.63
N ALA A 35 -0.18 47.35 17.38
CA ALA A 35 1.27 47.58 17.39
C ALA A 35 1.67 48.70 16.42
N GLY A 36 2.49 49.62 16.89
CA GLY A 36 3.15 50.66 16.10
C GLY A 36 4.36 50.13 15.32
N ASP A 37 4.98 51.00 14.53
CA ASP A 37 6.23 50.69 13.84
C ASP A 37 7.39 50.55 14.85
N GLY A 38 8.08 49.42 14.80
CA GLY A 38 9.19 49.07 15.68
C GLY A 38 8.80 48.41 17.01
N ASP A 39 7.51 48.20 17.28
CA ASP A 39 7.07 47.57 18.53
C ASP A 39 7.52 46.10 18.65
N VAL A 40 7.76 45.68 19.90
CA VAL A 40 8.16 44.32 20.26
C VAL A 40 7.07 43.70 21.12
N LEU A 41 6.40 42.68 20.59
CA LEU A 41 5.45 41.88 21.34
C LEU A 41 6.21 40.74 22.03
N LEU A 42 6.36 40.86 23.35
CA LEU A 42 6.96 39.84 24.22
C LEU A 42 5.91 38.77 24.52
N LEU A 43 6.03 37.65 23.82
CA LEU A 43 5.13 36.51 23.88
C LEU A 43 5.46 35.64 25.09
N GLU A 44 4.52 35.52 26.01
CA GLU A 44 4.59 34.57 27.13
C GLU A 44 4.52 33.12 26.62
N PRO A 45 5.05 32.13 27.37
CA PRO A 45 4.92 30.72 26.99
C PRO A 45 3.46 30.32 26.73
N GLY A 46 3.20 29.74 25.56
CA GLY A 46 1.85 29.37 25.14
C GLY A 46 1.75 29.07 23.65
N ILE A 47 0.58 28.60 23.20
CA ILE A 47 0.30 28.28 21.80
C ILE A 47 -0.50 29.43 21.18
N TYR A 48 0.06 30.05 20.14
CA TYR A 48 -0.55 31.13 19.36
C TYR A 48 -1.06 30.55 18.04
N ALA A 49 -2.38 30.42 17.90
CA ALA A 49 -3.02 29.76 16.75
C ALA A 49 -3.87 30.68 15.87
N SER A 50 -4.04 31.95 16.25
CA SER A 50 -4.81 32.93 15.49
C SER A 50 -4.01 33.52 14.34
N SER A 51 -4.52 33.38 13.11
CA SER A 51 -3.88 33.93 11.90
C SER A 51 -3.86 35.46 11.90
N VAL A 52 -2.82 36.02 11.31
CA VAL A 52 -2.61 37.47 11.23
C VAL A 52 -2.40 37.92 9.79
N THR A 53 -2.71 39.20 9.53
CA THR A 53 -2.41 39.85 8.25
C THR A 53 -0.99 40.43 8.28
N PHE A 54 -0.30 40.38 7.14
CA PHE A 54 1.00 41.01 6.98
C PHE A 54 0.89 42.53 7.26
N PRO A 55 1.80 43.13 8.05
CA PRO A 55 1.67 44.53 8.43
C PRO A 55 1.89 45.45 7.22
N SER A 56 1.24 46.62 7.23
CA SER A 56 1.44 47.68 6.22
C SER A 56 2.06 48.91 6.87
N GLY A 57 3.12 49.45 6.28
CA GLY A 57 3.82 50.66 6.73
C GLY A 57 4.50 50.58 8.10
N LYS A 58 4.60 49.38 8.68
CA LYS A 58 5.18 49.13 10.01
C LYS A 58 5.93 47.80 10.08
N THR A 59 6.97 47.74 10.90
CA THR A 59 7.70 46.52 11.25
C THR A 59 7.36 46.10 12.67
N ILE A 60 6.90 44.86 12.85
CA ILE A 60 6.55 44.30 14.17
C ILE A 60 7.52 43.18 14.52
N THR A 61 7.99 43.16 15.77
CA THR A 61 8.79 42.06 16.31
C THR A 61 7.94 41.18 17.23
N LEU A 62 7.89 39.89 16.95
CA LEU A 62 7.33 38.85 17.80
C LEU A 62 8.48 38.14 18.49
N LYS A 63 8.60 38.29 19.82
CA LYS A 63 9.76 37.82 20.57
C LYS A 63 9.34 37.02 21.79
N SER A 64 10.04 35.94 22.11
CA SER A 64 9.78 35.22 23.35
C SER A 64 10.12 36.04 24.60
N ALA A 65 9.22 36.02 25.59
CA ALA A 65 9.47 36.53 26.93
C ALA A 65 10.37 35.59 27.76
N SER A 66 10.50 34.31 27.36
CA SER A 66 11.25 33.27 28.07
C SER A 66 12.35 32.65 27.20
N ALA A 67 13.52 32.43 27.80
CA ALA A 67 14.63 31.73 27.13
C ALA A 67 14.56 30.20 27.24
N THR A 68 13.73 29.66 28.14
CA THR A 68 13.66 28.21 28.43
C THR A 68 12.38 27.56 27.95
N GLU A 69 11.27 28.29 27.92
CA GLU A 69 9.97 27.82 27.44
C GLU A 69 9.53 28.70 26.27
N LEU A 70 9.78 28.22 25.05
CA LEU A 70 9.52 29.02 23.85
C LEU A 70 8.01 29.02 23.50
N PRO A 71 7.42 30.17 23.18
CA PRO A 71 6.09 30.27 22.59
C PRO A 71 5.98 29.49 21.28
N GLU A 72 4.87 28.79 21.10
CA GLU A 72 4.61 27.99 19.90
C GLU A 72 3.66 28.72 18.94
N ILE A 73 4.11 29.02 17.74
CA ILE A 73 3.36 29.68 16.68
C ILE A 73 2.77 28.63 15.74
N ARG A 74 1.44 28.47 15.74
CA ARG A 74 0.69 27.54 14.88
C ARG A 74 -0.14 28.20 13.78
N PHE A 75 -0.13 29.53 13.73
CA PHE A 75 -0.89 30.32 12.77
C PHE A 75 -0.12 30.60 11.47
N GLY A 76 -0.85 31.02 10.43
CA GLY A 76 -0.27 31.56 9.19
C GLY A 76 -0.34 33.09 9.13
N VAL A 77 0.58 33.69 8.37
CA VAL A 77 0.56 35.11 8.00
C VAL A 77 0.06 35.24 6.57
N SER A 78 -0.97 36.06 6.37
CA SER A 78 -1.63 36.23 5.05
C SER A 78 -1.68 37.69 4.60
N GLY A 79 -1.93 37.90 3.31
CA GLY A 79 -2.13 39.24 2.74
C GLY A 79 -2.64 39.09 1.31
N ASN A 80 -3.60 39.93 0.90
CA ASN A 80 -4.20 39.89 -0.44
C ASN A 80 -4.65 41.29 -0.92
N ASP A 81 -3.85 42.31 -0.60
CA ASP A 81 -4.17 43.71 -0.90
C ASP A 81 -2.88 44.52 -1.17
N GLU A 82 -2.83 45.23 -2.31
CA GLU A 82 -1.66 46.01 -2.74
C GLU A 82 -1.42 47.24 -1.85
N ALA A 83 -2.43 47.65 -1.07
CA ALA A 83 -2.28 48.66 -0.03
C ALA A 83 -1.43 48.16 1.16
N ILE A 84 -1.22 46.84 1.29
CA ILE A 84 -0.26 46.28 2.23
C ILE A 84 1.12 46.41 1.60
N MET A 85 1.91 47.38 2.06
CA MET A 85 3.25 47.62 1.53
C MET A 85 4.15 48.26 2.59
N ASN A 86 5.46 48.18 2.39
CA ASN A 86 6.52 48.67 3.27
C ASN A 86 6.45 48.16 4.72
N GLY A 87 5.79 47.03 4.98
CA GLY A 87 5.77 46.40 6.29
C GLY A 87 6.86 45.35 6.48
N GLY A 88 7.11 44.96 7.73
CA GLY A 88 8.08 43.93 8.07
C GLY A 88 7.69 43.10 9.29
N LEU A 89 8.25 41.88 9.36
CA LEU A 89 8.05 40.97 10.49
C LEU A 89 9.38 40.40 10.96
N ILE A 90 9.57 40.41 12.28
CA ILE A 90 10.72 39.80 12.95
C ILE A 90 10.19 38.77 13.94
N PHE A 91 10.67 37.53 13.85
CA PHE A 91 10.40 36.45 14.80
C PHE A 91 11.69 36.18 15.58
N ASP A 92 11.66 36.23 16.91
CA ASP A 92 12.86 36.09 17.75
C ASP A 92 12.61 35.12 18.92
N GLY A 93 13.25 33.95 18.89
CA GLY A 93 13.19 32.96 19.98
C GLY A 93 11.90 32.16 20.03
N LEU A 94 11.32 31.77 18.89
CA LEU A 94 10.01 31.12 18.82
C LEU A 94 10.09 29.68 18.28
N LYS A 95 9.11 28.85 18.65
CA LYS A 95 8.88 27.55 18.03
C LYS A 95 7.77 27.69 16.99
N ILE A 96 8.07 27.58 15.70
CA ILE A 96 7.12 27.78 14.61
C ILE A 96 6.73 26.41 14.03
N VAL A 97 5.45 26.04 14.19
CA VAL A 97 4.87 24.76 13.75
C VAL A 97 3.58 25.05 12.96
N PRO A 98 3.69 25.46 11.67
CA PRO A 98 2.52 25.86 10.91
C PRO A 98 1.55 24.69 10.73
N SER A 99 0.26 24.94 10.94
CA SER A 99 -0.80 23.92 10.78
C SER A 99 -1.22 23.66 9.32
N GLY A 100 -0.67 24.42 8.36
CA GLY A 100 -1.05 24.38 6.96
C GLY A 100 0.10 24.13 5.99
N ASP A 101 -0.17 24.32 4.70
CA ASP A 101 0.82 24.19 3.63
C ASP A 101 1.87 25.32 3.66
N TYR A 102 1.51 26.49 4.17
CA TYR A 102 2.32 27.70 4.15
C TYR A 102 2.37 28.39 5.52
N PHE A 103 3.52 28.96 5.90
CA PHE A 103 3.58 29.86 7.07
C PHE A 103 3.26 31.31 6.69
N ILE A 104 4.08 31.94 5.84
CA ILE A 104 3.79 33.25 5.25
C ILE A 104 3.32 33.04 3.81
N SER A 105 2.04 33.31 3.53
CA SER A 105 1.46 33.22 2.19
C SER A 105 0.78 34.53 1.82
N VAL A 106 1.44 35.34 1.01
CA VAL A 106 0.92 36.64 0.57
C VAL A 106 0.72 36.69 -0.95
N ASP A 107 -0.49 37.07 -1.34
CA ASP A 107 -0.89 37.41 -2.70
C ASP A 107 -1.04 38.94 -2.76
N LYS A 108 -0.77 39.58 -3.91
CA LYS A 108 -1.03 41.03 -4.10
C LYS A 108 -0.49 42.00 -3.04
N VAL A 109 0.52 41.65 -2.24
CA VAL A 109 1.18 42.59 -1.31
C VAL A 109 2.23 43.40 -2.08
N GLY A 110 2.39 44.68 -1.77
CA GLY A 110 3.40 45.56 -2.37
C GLY A 110 4.81 45.29 -1.84
N ASP A 111 5.69 46.30 -1.85
CA ASP A 111 7.04 46.14 -1.31
C ASP A 111 7.04 45.66 0.14
N ILE A 112 7.94 44.75 0.51
CA ILE A 112 8.10 44.24 1.87
C ILE A 112 9.46 44.71 2.39
N ALA A 113 9.49 45.35 3.56
CA ALA A 113 10.70 45.90 4.13
C ALA A 113 11.68 44.79 4.56
N ALA A 114 11.24 43.87 5.42
CA ALA A 114 12.05 42.76 5.90
C ALA A 114 11.20 41.61 6.48
N ILE A 115 11.70 40.38 6.34
CA ILE A 115 11.23 39.21 7.07
C ILE A 115 12.45 38.59 7.76
N ARG A 116 12.47 38.58 9.10
CA ARG A 116 13.60 38.06 9.87
C ARG A 116 13.14 36.99 10.83
N VAL A 117 13.90 35.90 10.91
CA VAL A 117 13.65 34.78 11.82
C VAL A 117 14.95 34.50 12.57
N LEU A 118 14.92 34.72 13.87
CA LEU A 118 16.09 34.77 14.72
C LEU A 118 15.88 33.80 15.88
N ASN A 119 16.87 32.97 16.20
CA ASN A 119 16.84 32.08 17.37
C ASN A 119 15.60 31.14 17.42
N CYS A 120 14.97 30.85 16.28
CA CYS A 120 13.75 30.05 16.21
C CYS A 120 13.99 28.58 15.87
N THR A 121 13.10 27.71 16.34
CA THR A 121 12.94 26.34 15.82
C THR A 121 11.75 26.32 14.86
N ILE A 122 11.90 25.77 13.66
CA ILE A 122 10.87 25.63 12.65
C ILE A 122 10.71 24.15 12.33
N GLU A 123 9.50 23.63 12.44
CA GLU A 123 9.21 22.22 12.13
C GLU A 123 7.86 22.03 11.43
N SER A 124 7.71 20.89 10.75
CA SER A 124 6.45 20.44 10.14
C SER A 124 5.86 21.40 9.08
N VAL A 125 6.70 22.15 8.36
CA VAL A 125 6.25 22.96 7.23
C VAL A 125 5.94 22.05 6.04
N ASN A 126 4.66 21.88 5.72
CA ASN A 126 4.20 20.97 4.66
C ASN A 126 4.72 21.33 3.25
N ARG A 127 4.59 22.60 2.82
CA ARG A 127 5.05 23.08 1.49
C ARG A 127 6.09 24.20 1.58
N CYS A 128 5.69 25.45 1.92
CA CYS A 128 6.61 26.59 2.00
C CYS A 128 6.56 27.29 3.37
N PHE A 129 7.70 27.75 3.85
CA PHE A 129 7.73 28.73 4.93
C PHE A 129 7.35 30.13 4.41
N ILE A 130 7.83 30.51 3.22
CA ILE A 130 7.42 31.75 2.54
C ILE A 130 6.94 31.43 1.13
N ARG A 131 5.72 31.85 0.80
CA ARG A 131 5.18 31.90 -0.56
C ARG A 131 4.71 33.31 -0.85
N THR A 132 5.23 33.92 -1.90
CA THR A 132 4.69 35.19 -2.41
C THR A 132 4.32 35.08 -3.88
N ASN A 133 3.20 35.68 -4.27
CA ASN A 133 2.65 35.53 -5.63
C ASN A 133 2.32 36.88 -6.26
N ASN A 134 3.24 37.83 -6.17
CA ASN A 134 3.14 39.15 -6.80
C ASN A 134 4.45 39.47 -7.53
N ASN A 135 4.36 40.02 -8.74
CA ASN A 135 5.49 40.48 -9.55
C ASN A 135 5.57 42.01 -9.51
N GLY A 136 6.73 42.60 -9.83
CA GLY A 136 6.90 44.07 -9.86
C GLY A 136 7.15 44.73 -8.51
N TYR A 137 7.13 43.99 -7.41
CA TYR A 137 7.44 44.45 -6.06
C TYR A 137 8.63 43.69 -5.46
N SER A 138 9.23 44.25 -4.42
CA SER A 138 10.46 43.73 -3.84
C SER A 138 10.33 43.30 -2.37
N ILE A 139 11.19 42.35 -1.96
CA ILE A 139 11.46 42.07 -0.55
C ILE A 139 12.85 42.58 -0.25
N GLY A 140 12.97 43.53 0.68
CA GLY A 140 14.24 44.16 1.06
C GLY A 140 15.23 43.15 1.65
N GLU A 141 14.79 42.34 2.61
CA GLU A 141 15.64 41.32 3.25
C GLU A 141 14.83 40.13 3.76
N ILE A 142 15.37 38.93 3.57
CA ILE A 142 14.96 37.71 4.27
C ILE A 142 16.15 37.23 5.10
N GLU A 143 16.00 37.13 6.41
CA GLU A 143 17.07 36.71 7.32
C GLU A 143 16.66 35.51 8.16
N PHE A 144 17.54 34.51 8.24
CA PHE A 144 17.51 33.42 9.20
C PHE A 144 18.82 33.43 9.98
N ALA A 145 18.76 33.54 11.31
CA ALA A 145 19.96 33.51 12.14
C ALA A 145 19.73 32.66 13.39
N ASN A 146 20.67 31.77 13.69
CA ASN A 146 20.59 30.87 14.85
C ASN A 146 19.32 29.98 14.84
N CYS A 147 18.85 29.54 13.68
CA CYS A 147 17.62 28.76 13.55
C CYS A 147 17.86 27.25 13.49
N ILE A 148 16.91 26.46 13.95
CA ILE A 148 16.85 25.01 13.68
C ILE A 148 15.63 24.76 12.80
N ILE A 149 15.83 24.29 11.56
CA ILE A 149 14.76 23.98 10.61
C ILE A 149 14.76 22.47 10.40
N ARG A 150 13.67 21.79 10.74
CA ARG A 150 13.64 20.32 10.77
C ARG A 150 12.33 19.69 10.31
N ASN A 151 12.40 18.46 9.80
CA ASN A 151 11.22 17.62 9.54
C ASN A 151 10.12 18.36 8.77
N CYS A 152 10.48 18.88 7.60
CA CYS A 152 9.58 19.64 6.74
C CYS A 152 9.44 18.95 5.37
N GLY A 153 8.48 19.38 4.55
CA GLY A 153 8.43 19.03 3.13
C GLY A 153 7.61 17.81 2.77
N ASP A 154 6.72 17.36 3.67
CA ASP A 154 5.85 16.18 3.46
C ASP A 154 5.00 16.26 2.19
N LYS A 155 4.62 17.47 1.77
CA LYS A 155 3.85 17.71 0.52
C LYS A 155 4.70 18.30 -0.62
N GLY A 156 6.01 18.26 -0.48
CA GLY A 156 7.01 18.56 -1.50
C GLY A 156 6.89 19.89 -2.24
N TRP A 157 7.61 20.91 -1.77
CA TRP A 157 7.77 22.19 -2.49
C TRP A 157 9.09 22.88 -2.07
N ASN A 158 9.33 24.11 -2.54
CA ASN A 158 10.47 24.93 -2.09
C ASN A 158 10.16 25.58 -0.74
N PHE A 159 11.12 25.59 0.18
CA PHE A 159 10.92 26.16 1.52
C PHE A 159 10.66 27.67 1.46
N LEU A 160 11.40 28.39 0.61
CA LEU A 160 11.15 29.79 0.26
C LEU A 160 10.87 29.90 -1.25
N TYR A 161 9.67 30.36 -1.60
CA TYR A 161 9.24 30.53 -2.99
C TYR A 161 8.65 31.95 -3.21
N PRO A 162 9.50 32.98 -3.28
CA PRO A 162 9.06 34.33 -3.59
C PRO A 162 8.95 34.57 -5.10
N LYS A 163 7.84 35.20 -5.52
CA LYS A 163 7.75 35.90 -6.82
C LYS A 163 8.08 37.39 -6.75
N HIS A 164 8.18 37.95 -5.55
CA HIS A 164 8.76 39.28 -5.37
C HIS A 164 10.25 39.27 -5.70
N ILE A 165 10.78 40.43 -6.12
CA ILE A 165 12.21 40.64 -6.30
C ILE A 165 12.89 40.70 -4.93
N VAL A 166 13.51 39.60 -4.52
CA VAL A 166 14.28 39.57 -3.27
C VAL A 166 15.63 40.26 -3.47
N ARG A 167 15.91 41.28 -2.65
CA ARG A 167 17.18 42.03 -2.69
C ARG A 167 18.28 41.34 -1.89
N LYS A 168 17.94 40.74 -0.75
CA LYS A 168 18.91 40.05 0.11
C LYS A 168 18.31 38.85 0.82
N VAL A 169 19.05 37.75 0.84
CA VAL A 169 18.80 36.59 1.69
C VAL A 169 20.05 36.33 2.51
N SER A 170 19.89 36.16 3.82
CA SER A 170 20.99 35.80 4.72
C SER A 170 20.57 34.64 5.62
N VAL A 171 21.34 33.56 5.63
CA VAL A 171 21.17 32.42 6.52
C VAL A 171 22.47 32.19 7.27
N ARG A 172 22.45 32.35 8.60
CA ARG A 172 23.66 32.25 9.41
C ARG A 172 23.48 31.37 10.64
N ASN A 173 24.54 30.66 11.01
CA ASN A 173 24.61 29.89 12.26
C ASN A 173 23.39 28.97 12.46
N SER A 174 22.86 28.40 11.37
CA SER A 174 21.59 27.68 11.38
C SER A 174 21.76 26.22 10.98
N THR A 175 20.88 25.37 11.51
CA THR A 175 20.87 23.94 11.22
C THR A 175 19.58 23.59 10.47
N LEU A 176 19.72 22.92 9.34
CA LEU A 176 18.64 22.59 8.42
C LEU A 176 18.67 21.07 8.16
N TYR A 177 17.67 20.31 8.58
CA TYR A 177 17.70 18.86 8.39
C TYR A 177 16.35 18.18 8.13
N ASN A 178 16.39 17.00 7.51
CA ASN A 178 15.22 16.18 7.18
C ASN A 178 14.18 16.92 6.32
N TYR A 179 14.51 17.13 5.05
CA TYR A 179 13.60 17.65 4.01
C TYR A 179 13.46 16.68 2.82
N PRO A 180 13.09 15.40 3.05
CA PRO A 180 13.18 14.33 2.03
C PRO A 180 12.19 14.50 0.87
N GLY A 181 10.96 14.93 1.15
CA GLY A 181 9.94 15.19 0.12
C GLY A 181 10.07 16.56 -0.55
N GLY A 182 10.88 17.45 0.01
CA GLY A 182 10.96 18.86 -0.36
C GLY A 182 11.87 19.18 -1.54
N GLU A 183 11.78 20.40 -2.06
CA GLU A 183 12.55 20.91 -3.20
C GLU A 183 13.73 21.78 -2.74
N SER A 184 13.88 22.99 -3.27
CA SER A 184 14.98 23.91 -2.94
C SER A 184 14.74 24.60 -1.59
N PHE A 185 15.80 24.96 -0.87
CA PHE A 185 15.64 25.86 0.30
C PHE A 185 15.12 27.23 -0.15
N PHE A 186 15.70 27.79 -1.21
CA PHE A 186 15.28 29.06 -1.78
C PHE A 186 15.17 28.98 -3.31
N LEU A 187 13.99 29.30 -3.85
CA LEU A 187 13.75 29.44 -5.29
C LEU A 187 13.22 30.85 -5.61
N ALA A 188 14.12 31.70 -6.14
CA ALA A 188 13.79 33.05 -6.54
C ALA A 188 13.07 33.05 -7.91
N ASN A 189 11.76 33.29 -7.94
CA ASN A 189 10.94 33.13 -9.14
C ASN A 189 10.24 34.41 -9.63
N ALA A 190 10.87 35.57 -9.39
CA ALA A 190 10.39 36.84 -9.94
C ALA A 190 10.43 36.85 -11.47
N SER A 191 9.38 37.41 -12.10
CA SER A 191 9.28 37.51 -13.57
C SER A 191 9.98 38.73 -14.16
N ASP A 192 10.23 39.77 -13.35
CA ASP A 192 10.92 41.00 -13.73
C ASP A 192 12.34 40.70 -14.22
N THR A 193 12.83 41.41 -15.24
CA THR A 193 14.17 41.20 -15.81
C THR A 193 15.23 42.01 -15.06
N ASP A 194 16.49 41.55 -15.13
CA ASP A 194 17.66 42.21 -14.55
C ASP A 194 17.61 42.36 -13.01
N ASN A 195 17.02 41.39 -12.30
CA ASN A 195 16.96 41.41 -10.85
C ASN A 195 18.37 41.31 -10.23
N VAL A 196 18.61 42.01 -9.13
CA VAL A 196 19.88 41.94 -8.39
C VAL A 196 19.60 41.47 -6.98
N MET A 197 20.34 40.45 -6.54
CA MET A 197 20.21 39.87 -5.22
C MET A 197 21.57 39.58 -4.59
N GLU A 198 21.66 39.76 -3.27
CA GLU A 198 22.71 39.20 -2.43
C GLU A 198 22.19 37.96 -1.70
N PHE A 199 22.85 36.81 -1.87
CA PHE A 199 22.55 35.58 -1.15
C PHE A 199 23.75 35.20 -0.30
N LEU A 200 23.57 35.15 1.01
CA LEU A 200 24.61 34.88 1.98
C LEU A 200 24.24 33.67 2.84
N PHE A 201 25.09 32.65 2.85
CA PHE A 201 24.88 31.40 3.55
C PHE A 201 26.15 31.06 4.33
N GLU A 202 26.17 31.32 5.64
CA GLU A 202 27.39 31.24 6.45
C GLU A 202 27.22 30.42 7.73
N ASN A 203 28.20 29.58 8.06
CA ASN A 203 28.23 28.81 9.31
C ASN A 203 26.97 27.94 9.52
N ASN A 204 26.43 27.30 8.48
CA ASN A 204 25.24 26.47 8.59
C ASN A 204 25.57 24.98 8.50
N THR A 205 24.78 24.14 9.18
CA THR A 205 24.81 22.68 9.03
C THR A 205 23.54 22.23 8.31
N VAL A 206 23.69 21.60 7.14
CA VAL A 206 22.59 21.11 6.31
C VAL A 206 22.69 19.60 6.16
N TYR A 207 21.61 18.86 6.45
CA TYR A 207 21.60 17.40 6.39
C TYR A 207 20.30 16.83 5.79
N LYS A 208 20.40 15.91 4.81
CA LYS A 208 19.23 15.30 4.14
C LYS A 208 18.26 16.35 3.55
N TRP A 209 18.76 17.19 2.65
CA TRP A 209 17.97 18.27 2.05
C TRP A 209 17.75 18.10 0.53
N ALA A 210 16.49 18.21 0.11
CA ALA A 210 15.99 18.14 -1.27
C ALA A 210 15.83 16.73 -1.88
N LYS A 211 14.72 16.54 -2.60
CA LYS A 211 14.26 15.26 -3.15
C LYS A 211 14.94 14.77 -4.43
N SER A 212 15.61 15.65 -5.17
CA SER A 212 16.11 15.32 -6.51
C SER A 212 17.28 16.20 -6.98
N SER A 213 18.06 15.67 -7.92
CA SER A 213 19.29 16.27 -8.44
C SER A 213 19.11 17.57 -9.26
N ASP A 214 17.87 17.92 -9.60
CA ASP A 214 17.49 19.15 -10.31
C ASP A 214 17.08 20.30 -9.37
N ARG A 215 17.35 20.16 -8.06
CA ARG A 215 17.09 21.15 -7.01
C ARG A 215 18.38 21.71 -6.45
N ALA A 216 18.28 22.80 -5.68
CA ALA A 216 19.44 23.42 -5.04
C ALA A 216 19.13 24.05 -3.68
N LEU A 217 20.14 24.40 -2.87
CA LEU A 217 19.90 25.25 -1.69
C LEU A 217 19.47 26.65 -2.12
N CYS A 218 20.17 27.23 -3.10
CA CYS A 218 19.76 28.46 -3.77
C CYS A 218 19.54 28.21 -5.26
N LYS A 219 18.33 28.42 -5.75
CA LYS A 219 17.98 28.37 -7.17
C LYS A 219 17.38 29.69 -7.60
N THR A 220 17.83 30.26 -8.72
CA THR A 220 17.24 31.49 -9.27
C THR A 220 16.68 31.26 -10.66
N SER A 221 15.58 31.96 -11.00
CA SER A 221 15.12 32.06 -12.38
C SER A 221 16.17 32.75 -13.26
N LYS A 222 16.04 32.60 -14.58
CA LYS A 222 16.89 33.25 -15.59
C LYS A 222 16.83 34.78 -15.60
N ASN A 223 15.94 35.38 -14.79
CA ASN A 223 15.70 36.82 -14.79
C ASN A 223 16.56 37.57 -13.76
N TYR A 224 17.33 36.85 -12.94
CA TYR A 224 18.36 37.44 -12.10
C TYR A 224 19.60 37.77 -12.92
N SER A 225 20.11 38.98 -12.76
CA SER A 225 21.21 39.53 -13.54
C SER A 225 22.56 39.04 -13.03
N VAL A 226 23.54 39.22 -13.90
CA VAL A 226 24.97 39.03 -13.66
C VAL A 226 25.55 39.84 -12.49
N ASN A 227 24.83 40.86 -12.00
CA ASN A 227 25.25 41.69 -10.86
C ASN A 227 24.88 41.07 -9.50
N SER A 228 24.18 39.93 -9.48
CA SER A 228 23.86 39.22 -8.23
C SER A 228 25.12 38.65 -7.59
N ASN A 229 25.12 38.52 -6.25
CA ASN A 229 26.24 37.99 -5.48
C ASN A 229 25.79 36.81 -4.63
N TYR A 230 26.52 35.70 -4.69
CA TYR A 230 26.21 34.46 -3.99
C TYR A 230 27.43 34.04 -3.16
N VAL A 231 27.30 34.07 -1.84
CA VAL A 231 28.38 33.79 -0.90
C VAL A 231 27.98 32.62 -0.01
N PHE A 232 28.77 31.57 -0.04
CA PHE A 232 28.68 30.40 0.81
C PHE A 232 29.99 30.28 1.58
N ARG A 233 29.94 30.35 2.91
CA ARG A 233 31.15 30.28 3.74
C ARG A 233 30.98 29.39 4.96
N ASN A 234 31.99 28.59 5.29
CA ASN A 234 32.04 27.81 6.54
C ASN A 234 30.81 26.91 6.75
N ASN A 235 30.16 26.38 5.72
CA ASN A 235 28.99 25.49 5.91
C ASN A 235 29.39 24.01 5.92
N ILE A 236 28.63 23.17 6.62
CA ILE A 236 28.61 21.71 6.40
C ILE A 236 27.33 21.39 5.64
N ILE A 237 27.44 20.71 4.50
CA ILE A 237 26.30 20.29 3.67
C ILE A 237 26.48 18.82 3.34
N ALA A 238 25.63 17.97 3.90
CA ALA A 238 25.77 16.53 3.83
C ALA A 238 24.45 15.83 3.49
N GLU A 239 24.50 14.86 2.60
CA GLU A 239 23.39 13.99 2.21
C GLU A 239 22.18 14.70 1.53
N PRO A 240 21.69 14.15 0.41
CA PRO A 240 20.42 14.59 -0.18
C PRO A 240 19.23 14.12 0.67
N GLY A 241 18.07 14.75 0.48
CA GLY A 241 16.82 14.28 1.11
C GLY A 241 16.39 12.88 0.65
N VAL A 242 16.79 12.49 -0.57
CA VAL A 242 16.55 11.14 -1.14
C VAL A 242 17.87 10.54 -1.57
N ALA A 243 18.16 9.33 -1.10
CA ALA A 243 19.41 8.63 -1.39
C ALA A 243 19.69 8.51 -2.90
N GLY A 244 20.96 8.67 -3.29
CA GLY A 244 21.41 8.61 -4.69
C GLY A 244 21.17 9.87 -5.51
N GLN A 245 20.52 10.90 -4.95
CA GLN A 245 20.37 12.20 -5.61
C GLN A 245 21.54 13.13 -5.29
N THR A 246 21.80 14.12 -6.17
CA THR A 246 22.87 15.11 -6.00
C THR A 246 22.37 16.55 -6.27
N PRO A 247 21.51 17.10 -5.38
CA PRO A 247 21.07 18.49 -5.48
C PRO A 247 22.28 19.44 -5.37
N SER A 248 22.16 20.67 -5.86
CA SER A 248 23.30 21.61 -5.93
C SER A 248 23.30 22.64 -4.79
N LEU A 249 24.45 23.22 -4.44
CA LEU A 249 24.47 24.38 -3.53
C LEU A 249 23.79 25.59 -4.17
N LEU A 250 24.15 25.86 -5.43
CA LEU A 250 23.67 27.01 -6.20
C LEU A 250 23.31 26.58 -7.62
N GLU A 251 22.16 27.04 -8.11
CA GLU A 251 21.80 27.00 -9.52
C GLU A 251 21.31 28.38 -9.99
N ALA A 252 22.07 29.03 -10.87
CA ALA A 252 21.80 30.41 -11.30
C ALA A 252 22.20 30.70 -12.76
N THR A 253 21.71 31.82 -13.28
CA THR A 253 22.08 32.36 -14.61
C THR A 253 22.76 33.71 -14.41
N GLY A 254 24.08 33.69 -14.23
CA GLY A 254 24.91 34.86 -13.95
C GLY A 254 25.18 35.09 -12.46
N GLY A 255 26.07 36.04 -12.16
CA GLY A 255 26.41 36.49 -10.81
C GLY A 255 27.87 36.28 -10.44
N ASN A 256 28.25 36.79 -9.27
CA ASN A 256 29.53 36.53 -8.61
C ASN A 256 29.33 35.44 -7.56
N VAL A 257 30.20 34.42 -7.57
CA VAL A 257 30.11 33.27 -6.65
C VAL A 257 31.36 33.21 -5.79
N ILE A 258 31.17 33.15 -4.48
CA ILE A 258 32.22 32.93 -3.48
C ILE A 258 31.83 31.69 -2.67
N GLY A 259 32.62 30.63 -2.79
CA GLY A 259 32.58 29.44 -1.94
C GLY A 259 33.86 29.35 -1.15
N GLU A 260 33.80 29.47 0.17
CA GLU A 260 34.99 29.42 1.03
C GLU A 260 34.78 28.50 2.23
N ASN A 261 35.64 27.51 2.36
CA ASN A 261 35.69 26.57 3.47
C ASN A 261 34.34 25.88 3.76
N ASN A 262 33.52 25.61 2.74
CA ASN A 262 32.35 24.75 2.91
C ASN A 262 32.78 23.28 2.81
N LEU A 263 32.29 22.42 3.70
CA LEU A 263 32.44 20.97 3.58
C LEU A 263 31.20 20.38 2.92
N ILE A 264 31.38 19.79 1.74
CA ILE A 264 30.29 19.23 0.92
C ILE A 264 30.46 17.71 0.84
N VAL A 265 29.45 16.95 1.29
CA VAL A 265 29.47 15.48 1.34
C VAL A 265 28.21 14.93 0.68
N ASN A 266 28.36 14.09 -0.36
CA ASN A 266 27.23 13.50 -1.11
C ASN A 266 26.22 14.55 -1.65
N TYR A 267 26.70 15.76 -1.94
CA TYR A 267 25.91 16.87 -2.46
C TYR A 267 26.62 17.48 -3.69
N GLY A 268 25.86 18.12 -4.57
CA GLY A 268 26.38 18.82 -5.75
C GLY A 268 26.87 20.22 -5.42
N GLY A 269 27.88 20.70 -6.17
CA GLY A 269 28.46 22.04 -5.99
C GLY A 269 27.66 23.17 -6.64
N TYR A 270 28.37 24.09 -7.31
CA TYR A 270 27.80 25.30 -7.91
C TYR A 270 27.54 25.13 -9.41
N LYS A 271 26.30 25.37 -9.86
CA LYS A 271 25.86 25.34 -11.26
C LYS A 271 25.42 26.73 -11.72
N VAL A 272 26.36 27.55 -12.20
CA VAL A 272 26.05 28.90 -12.67
C VAL A 272 26.38 29.05 -14.14
N SER A 273 25.35 29.30 -14.96
CA SER A 273 25.54 29.63 -16.37
C SER A 273 25.90 31.11 -16.51
N ASN A 274 27.01 31.45 -17.16
CA ASN A 274 27.51 32.83 -17.36
C ASN A 274 27.93 33.59 -16.08
N ALA A 275 28.58 32.92 -15.12
CA ALA A 275 29.15 33.60 -13.95
C ALA A 275 30.12 34.73 -14.34
N VAL A 276 30.04 35.87 -13.66
CA VAL A 276 30.96 37.01 -13.83
C VAL A 276 32.30 36.71 -13.16
N SER A 277 32.24 36.12 -11.97
CA SER A 277 33.39 35.59 -11.26
C SER A 277 32.97 34.40 -10.40
N GLN A 278 33.86 33.43 -10.24
CA GLN A 278 33.64 32.27 -9.38
C GLN A 278 34.94 31.93 -8.66
N GLN A 279 34.96 32.14 -7.35
CA GLN A 279 36.06 31.80 -6.45
C GLN A 279 35.55 30.72 -5.49
N VAL A 280 36.05 29.49 -5.65
CA VAL A 280 35.64 28.35 -4.82
C VAL A 280 36.88 27.71 -4.21
N ASN A 281 36.96 27.74 -2.89
CA ASN A 281 37.99 27.15 -2.06
C ASN A 281 37.32 26.38 -0.90
N ASP A 282 36.57 25.34 -1.26
CA ASP A 282 35.84 24.49 -0.34
C ASP A 282 36.68 23.32 0.18
N LEU A 283 36.27 22.78 1.32
CA LEU A 283 36.96 21.70 2.01
C LEU A 283 36.47 20.35 1.49
N THR A 284 37.37 19.37 1.57
CA THR A 284 37.05 17.95 1.42
C THR A 284 37.32 17.22 2.73
N LEU A 285 36.66 16.08 2.95
CA LEU A 285 36.96 15.21 4.09
C LEU A 285 38.46 14.87 4.14
N GLU A 286 39.06 14.56 2.98
CA GLU A 286 40.49 14.27 2.84
C GLU A 286 41.37 15.45 3.28
N SER A 287 41.04 16.69 2.89
CA SER A 287 41.79 17.88 3.29
C SER A 287 41.79 18.14 4.81
N LEU A 288 40.81 17.57 5.52
CA LEU A 288 40.67 17.64 6.96
C LEU A 288 41.22 16.40 7.68
N GLY A 289 41.73 15.41 6.94
CA GLY A 289 42.19 14.14 7.50
C GLY A 289 41.07 13.25 8.03
N LEU A 290 39.83 13.43 7.54
CA LEU A 290 38.65 12.67 7.91
C LEU A 290 38.30 11.66 6.82
N SER A 291 37.87 10.45 7.21
CA SER A 291 37.37 9.43 6.27
C SER A 291 35.85 9.52 6.05
N ALA A 292 35.13 10.09 7.01
CA ALA A 292 33.69 10.30 6.98
C ALA A 292 33.31 11.49 7.86
N LEU A 293 32.08 11.99 7.69
CA LEU A 293 31.47 12.94 8.61
C LEU A 293 30.79 12.16 9.75
N SER A 294 31.23 12.36 10.99
CA SER A 294 30.81 11.56 12.15
C SER A 294 29.94 12.38 13.11
N PHE A 295 28.76 12.80 12.67
CA PHE A 295 27.75 13.32 13.59
C PHE A 295 27.18 12.17 14.44
N PRO A 296 26.95 12.35 15.75
CA PRO A 296 26.46 11.26 16.59
C PRO A 296 25.09 10.74 16.18
N ASP A 297 24.12 11.64 15.95
CA ASP A 297 22.76 11.25 15.57
C ASP A 297 22.09 12.36 14.74
N PRO A 298 22.58 12.60 13.51
CA PRO A 298 22.13 13.70 12.68
C PRO A 298 20.66 13.56 12.24
N ASP A 299 20.14 12.33 12.19
CA ASP A 299 18.73 12.06 11.87
C ASP A 299 17.79 12.59 12.96
N ASN A 300 18.22 12.55 14.23
CA ASN A 300 17.47 13.10 15.37
C ASN A 300 17.96 14.49 15.80
N GLY A 301 18.87 15.10 15.04
CA GLY A 301 19.33 16.47 15.25
C GLY A 301 20.53 16.63 16.17
N ASP A 302 21.27 15.56 16.48
CA ASP A 302 22.57 15.67 17.14
C ASP A 302 23.69 15.79 16.10
N PHE A 303 24.09 17.05 15.85
CA PHE A 303 25.19 17.41 14.96
C PHE A 303 26.48 17.74 15.72
N THR A 304 26.63 17.25 16.95
CA THR A 304 27.76 17.60 17.83
C THR A 304 29.12 17.50 17.13
N ILE A 305 29.89 18.59 17.18
CA ILE A 305 31.26 18.70 16.72
C ILE A 305 32.15 18.82 17.96
N LEU A 306 33.03 17.86 18.17
CA LEU A 306 33.95 17.93 19.31
C LEU A 306 35.00 19.02 19.07
N SER A 307 35.35 19.76 20.13
CA SER A 307 36.37 20.82 20.07
C SER A 307 37.75 20.38 19.55
N GLY A 308 38.08 19.08 19.65
CA GLY A 308 39.30 18.49 19.08
C GLY A 308 39.19 18.07 17.61
N SER A 309 38.00 18.15 17.01
CA SER A 309 37.78 17.83 15.60
C SER A 309 38.45 18.89 14.71
N PRO A 310 39.05 18.51 13.56
CA PRO A 310 39.50 19.46 12.54
C PRO A 310 38.38 20.44 12.11
N LEU A 311 37.12 19.99 12.13
CA LEU A 311 35.94 20.81 11.81
C LEU A 311 35.78 22.01 12.75
N ALA A 312 36.26 21.94 14.00
CA ALA A 312 36.11 22.99 14.99
C ALA A 312 36.97 24.23 14.73
N THR A 313 37.95 24.14 13.82
CA THR A 313 38.91 25.24 13.52
C THR A 313 39.11 25.49 12.02
N ALA A 314 38.41 24.76 11.16
CA ALA A 314 38.62 24.80 9.70
C ALA A 314 37.94 25.98 9.00
N GLY A 315 37.20 26.83 9.70
CA GLY A 315 36.57 28.02 9.13
C GLY A 315 37.59 29.05 8.67
N VAL A 316 37.19 29.95 7.76
CA VAL A 316 38.06 31.02 7.22
C VAL A 316 38.62 31.94 8.33
N ASP A 317 37.89 32.05 9.44
CA ASP A 317 38.20 32.83 10.63
C ASP A 317 38.88 31.99 11.75
N GLY A 318 39.20 30.74 11.48
CA GLY A 318 39.74 29.79 12.46
C GLY A 318 38.72 29.25 13.45
N GLN A 319 37.42 29.50 13.22
CA GLN A 319 36.30 28.92 13.97
C GLN A 319 35.81 27.64 13.31
N CYS A 320 34.68 27.08 13.76
CA CYS A 320 34.16 25.87 13.16
C CYS A 320 33.61 26.10 11.75
N VAL A 321 33.63 25.02 10.96
CA VAL A 321 32.79 24.86 9.78
C VAL A 321 31.49 24.21 10.23
N GLY A 322 30.36 24.73 9.79
CA GLY A 322 29.02 24.36 10.24
C GLY A 322 28.47 25.30 11.30
N ASP A 323 27.32 24.93 11.86
CA ASP A 323 26.67 25.68 12.93
C ASP A 323 27.44 25.58 14.26
N PRO A 324 27.95 26.69 14.81
CA PRO A 324 28.83 26.69 15.99
C PRO A 324 28.15 26.22 17.26
N ARG A 325 26.82 26.15 17.30
CA ARG A 325 26.07 25.64 18.47
C ARG A 325 26.38 24.17 18.77
N TRP A 326 26.89 23.44 17.79
CA TRP A 326 27.23 22.03 17.95
C TRP A 326 28.62 21.80 18.52
N ILE A 327 29.44 22.84 18.72
CA ILE A 327 30.77 22.64 19.33
C ILE A 327 30.64 22.23 20.80
N LYS A 328 31.09 21.02 21.13
CA LYS A 328 31.18 20.52 22.52
C LYS A 328 32.64 20.35 22.95
N SER A 329 32.99 20.92 24.10
CA SER A 329 34.26 20.62 24.78
C SER A 329 34.05 19.44 25.71
N LEU A 330 34.85 18.38 25.56
CA LEU A 330 34.88 17.25 26.48
C LEU A 330 36.07 17.42 27.43
N GLY A 331 35.84 17.31 28.73
CA GLY A 331 36.84 17.38 29.79
C GLY A 331 37.55 16.04 30.03
N ASP A 332 36.82 14.91 30.01
CA ASP A 332 37.37 13.55 30.15
C ASP A 332 36.71 12.63 29.10
N ALA A 333 37.06 12.87 27.84
CA ALA A 333 36.46 12.21 26.68
C ALA A 333 36.74 10.70 26.67
N VAL A 334 35.68 9.93 26.41
CA VAL A 334 35.75 8.48 26.17
C VAL A 334 35.12 8.16 24.82
N HIS A 335 35.76 7.25 24.08
CA HIS A 335 35.46 6.95 22.69
C HIS A 335 34.80 5.58 22.55
N VAL A 336 33.69 5.56 21.84
CA VAL A 336 32.97 4.33 21.51
C VAL A 336 32.97 4.13 20.01
N GLU A 337 33.53 3.00 19.57
CA GLU A 337 33.37 2.53 18.20
C GLU A 337 32.28 1.47 18.18
N THR A 338 31.41 1.51 17.16
CA THR A 338 30.44 0.46 16.94
C THR A 338 30.74 -0.36 15.69
N ALA A 339 30.26 -1.60 15.67
CA ALA A 339 30.37 -2.45 14.51
C ALA A 339 29.21 -3.44 14.46
N ALA A 340 28.84 -3.88 13.26
CA ALA A 340 28.04 -5.08 13.07
C ALA A 340 28.94 -6.32 13.05
N LEU A 341 28.44 -7.44 13.55
CA LEU A 341 29.09 -8.74 13.46
C LEU A 341 28.08 -9.81 13.02
N PRO A 342 28.27 -10.43 11.83
CA PRO A 342 29.25 -10.04 10.81
C PRO A 342 28.93 -8.67 10.18
N GLU A 343 29.89 -8.04 9.50
CA GLU A 343 29.80 -6.64 9.05
C GLU A 343 28.67 -6.44 8.01
N GLU A 344 28.44 -7.45 7.17
CA GLU A 344 27.38 -7.49 6.16
C GLU A 344 25.97 -7.72 6.75
N ALA A 345 25.86 -8.05 8.03
CA ALA A 345 24.59 -8.47 8.63
C ALA A 345 23.61 -7.34 8.91
N GLY A 346 24.07 -6.09 8.90
CA GLY A 346 23.26 -4.96 9.26
C GLY A 346 24.08 -3.69 9.41
N SER A 347 23.39 -2.59 9.73
CA SER A 347 24.00 -1.32 10.07
C SER A 347 23.82 -1.01 11.55
N VAL A 348 24.69 -0.14 12.06
CA VAL A 348 24.68 0.34 13.45
C VAL A 348 24.73 1.86 13.46
N SER A 349 24.04 2.48 14.42
CA SER A 349 24.05 3.92 14.63
C SER A 349 24.15 4.24 16.13
N PRO A 350 25.05 5.15 16.57
CA PRO A 350 26.14 5.77 15.81
C PRO A 350 27.24 4.77 15.41
N VAL A 351 27.99 5.02 14.33
CA VAL A 351 29.19 4.21 13.94
C VAL A 351 30.39 4.48 14.86
N SER A 352 30.52 5.71 15.33
CA SER A 352 31.51 6.11 16.32
C SER A 352 31.00 7.34 17.07
N ILE A 353 31.25 7.43 18.37
CA ILE A 353 30.88 8.58 19.18
C ILE A 353 31.96 8.82 20.23
N ALA A 354 32.24 10.08 20.57
CA ALA A 354 32.95 10.41 21.81
C ALA A 354 31.99 11.14 22.75
N VAL A 355 31.94 10.70 24.00
CA VAL A 355 31.06 11.23 25.04
C VAL A 355 31.89 11.59 26.28
N GLU A 356 31.30 12.34 27.22
CA GLU A 356 31.95 12.50 28.52
C GLU A 356 31.89 11.18 29.28
N LYS A 357 32.97 10.90 30.02
CA LYS A 357 33.00 9.76 30.92
C LYS A 357 31.84 9.80 31.93
N GLY A 358 31.02 8.75 31.90
CA GLY A 358 29.84 8.57 32.75
C GLY A 358 28.51 8.95 32.08
N ASP A 359 28.52 9.52 30.87
CA ASP A 359 27.31 9.82 30.11
C ASP A 359 26.68 8.56 29.49
N ASN A 360 25.40 8.63 29.17
CA ASN A 360 24.69 7.59 28.42
C ASN A 360 24.79 7.82 26.91
N ALA A 361 24.89 6.75 26.13
CA ALA A 361 24.78 6.74 24.66
C ALA A 361 23.78 5.67 24.21
N THR A 362 22.98 5.98 23.18
CA THR A 362 22.00 5.05 22.60
C THR A 362 22.53 4.48 21.29
N PHE A 363 22.36 3.19 21.11
CA PHE A 363 22.82 2.42 19.96
C PHE A 363 21.66 1.67 19.32
N THR A 364 21.53 1.79 18.01
CA THR A 364 20.50 1.12 17.21
C THR A 364 21.16 0.22 16.17
N ALA A 365 20.63 -0.99 16.00
CA ALA A 365 21.06 -1.95 15.00
C ALA A 365 19.92 -2.21 14.02
N THR A 366 20.20 -2.19 12.72
CA THR A 366 19.23 -2.52 11.67
C THR A 366 19.73 -3.76 10.93
N SER A 367 18.92 -4.82 10.85
CA SER A 367 19.35 -6.07 10.19
C SER A 367 19.18 -5.97 8.67
N ASN A 368 20.15 -6.46 7.92
CA ASN A 368 20.02 -6.73 6.49
C ASN A 368 19.22 -8.03 6.27
N TYR A 369 18.68 -8.22 5.06
CA TYR A 369 17.93 -9.43 4.70
C TYR A 369 18.79 -10.70 4.89
N GLY A 370 18.22 -11.73 5.51
CA GLY A 370 18.96 -12.94 5.88
C GLY A 370 19.71 -12.87 7.23
N PHE A 371 19.51 -11.82 8.02
CA PHE A 371 20.10 -11.68 9.36
C PHE A 371 19.08 -11.22 10.40
N ARG A 372 19.34 -11.50 11.68
CA ARG A 372 18.54 -10.99 12.82
C ARG A 372 19.43 -10.50 13.94
N PHE A 373 19.13 -9.32 14.47
CA PHE A 373 19.80 -8.80 15.66
C PHE A 373 19.63 -9.78 16.83
N LYS A 374 20.74 -10.06 17.52
CA LYS A 374 20.80 -10.97 18.66
C LYS A 374 21.01 -10.22 19.97
N LEU A 375 22.06 -9.39 20.03
CA LEU A 375 22.46 -8.64 21.22
C LEU A 375 23.54 -7.61 20.89
N TRP A 376 23.77 -6.69 21.82
CA TRP A 376 24.96 -5.84 21.89
C TRP A 376 26.01 -6.46 22.81
N GLN A 377 27.27 -6.46 22.39
CA GLN A 377 28.41 -6.92 23.21
C GLN A 377 29.59 -5.93 23.17
N ASP A 378 30.51 -6.03 24.11
CA ASP A 378 31.76 -5.27 24.04
C ASP A 378 32.81 -5.92 23.11
N GLY A 379 33.94 -5.24 22.89
CA GLY A 379 35.06 -5.77 22.10
C GLY A 379 35.71 -7.06 22.63
N SER A 380 35.38 -7.49 23.85
CA SER A 380 35.81 -8.78 24.43
C SER A 380 34.77 -9.89 24.27
N GLY A 381 33.59 -9.58 23.73
CA GLY A 381 32.47 -10.52 23.56
C GLY A 381 31.54 -10.60 24.78
N LYS A 382 31.64 -9.68 25.75
CA LYS A 382 30.73 -9.64 26.90
C LYS A 382 29.43 -8.93 26.51
N THR A 383 28.28 -9.55 26.76
CA THR A 383 26.96 -8.94 26.50
C THR A 383 26.78 -7.64 27.31
N LEU A 384 26.32 -6.60 26.61
CA LEU A 384 25.99 -5.28 27.14
C LEU A 384 24.47 -5.09 27.25
N SER A 385 23.72 -5.51 26.23
CA SER A 385 22.26 -5.43 26.18
C SER A 385 21.69 -6.45 25.19
N THR A 386 20.48 -6.95 25.44
CA THR A 386 19.68 -7.71 24.48
C THR A 386 18.59 -6.87 23.81
N GLU A 387 18.39 -5.64 24.28
CA GLU A 387 17.43 -4.69 23.73
C GLU A 387 18.00 -3.99 22.49
N ASN A 388 17.14 -3.59 21.56
CA ASN A 388 17.49 -2.77 20.42
C ASN A 388 16.32 -1.80 20.10
N PRO A 389 16.53 -0.47 20.20
CA PRO A 389 17.77 0.22 20.56
C PRO A 389 18.21 -0.02 22.02
N ALA A 390 19.51 0.12 22.29
CA ALA A 390 20.10 -0.02 23.63
C ALA A 390 20.73 1.29 24.10
N THR A 391 20.42 1.72 25.32
CA THR A 391 21.09 2.85 25.98
C THR A 391 22.09 2.34 27.01
N LEU A 392 23.37 2.72 26.87
CA LEU A 392 24.48 2.26 27.72
C LEU A 392 25.20 3.46 28.35
N GLN A 393 25.64 3.31 29.60
CA GLN A 393 26.52 4.28 30.26
C GLN A 393 27.98 4.03 29.84
N ILE A 394 28.70 5.08 29.46
CA ILE A 394 30.05 4.99 28.89
C ILE A 394 31.09 5.57 29.86
N ASP A 395 31.83 4.70 30.55
CA ASP A 395 32.83 5.12 31.56
C ASP A 395 34.28 5.07 31.08
N LYS A 396 34.52 4.57 29.86
CA LYS A 396 35.85 4.38 29.27
C LYS A 396 35.74 4.14 27.77
N ASP A 397 36.88 4.26 27.09
CA ASP A 397 36.98 3.82 25.70
C ASP A 397 36.54 2.35 25.57
N MET A 398 35.64 2.07 24.63
CA MET A 398 35.15 0.72 24.38
C MET A 398 34.67 0.52 22.95
N LYS A 399 34.57 -0.74 22.55
CA LYS A 399 33.89 -1.13 21.30
C LYS A 399 32.55 -1.74 21.65
N VAL A 400 31.49 -1.36 20.94
CA VAL A 400 30.12 -1.88 21.09
C VAL A 400 29.72 -2.57 19.78
N VAL A 401 29.50 -3.87 19.82
CA VAL A 401 29.27 -4.69 18.63
C VAL A 401 27.83 -5.19 18.63
N ALA A 402 27.06 -4.85 17.60
CA ALA A 402 25.78 -5.49 17.32
C ALA A 402 26.05 -6.87 16.73
N VAL A 403 25.63 -7.91 17.43
CA VAL A 403 25.74 -9.29 16.97
C VAL A 403 24.45 -9.65 16.26
N PHE A 404 24.59 -10.23 15.07
CA PHE A 404 23.48 -10.75 14.29
C PHE A 404 23.67 -12.25 14.09
N ASP A 405 22.57 -13.00 14.12
CA ASP A 405 22.53 -14.38 13.68
C ASP A 405 22.17 -14.42 12.19
N ALA A 406 22.95 -15.16 11.40
CA ALA A 406 22.62 -15.45 10.01
C ALA A 406 21.42 -16.42 9.97
N MET A 407 20.47 -16.13 9.09
CA MET A 407 19.34 -17.00 8.82
C MET A 407 19.74 -18.07 7.79
N ASP A 408 19.19 -19.28 7.92
CA ASP A 408 19.30 -20.30 6.88
C ASP A 408 18.61 -19.77 5.61
N MET A 409 19.31 -19.71 4.48
CA MET A 409 18.76 -19.22 3.21
C MET A 409 18.64 -20.36 2.19
N GLN A 410 17.51 -20.44 1.48
CA GLN A 410 17.20 -21.44 0.45
C GLN A 410 16.93 -20.77 -0.89
N THR A 411 17.27 -21.44 -1.99
CA THR A 411 17.12 -20.92 -3.35
C THR A 411 15.87 -21.47 -4.01
N LEU A 412 15.07 -20.62 -4.67
CA LEU A 412 13.97 -21.06 -5.52
C LEU A 412 14.32 -20.81 -6.99
N THR A 413 14.35 -21.88 -7.79
CA THR A 413 14.51 -21.78 -9.24
C THR A 413 13.20 -22.15 -9.95
N VAL A 414 12.75 -21.30 -10.87
CA VAL A 414 11.59 -21.59 -11.72
C VAL A 414 12.04 -21.65 -13.18
N ASN A 415 11.99 -22.86 -13.75
CA ASN A 415 12.27 -23.11 -15.15
C ASN A 415 11.00 -23.00 -16.00
N LEU A 416 11.16 -22.58 -17.26
CA LEU A 416 10.07 -22.51 -18.24
C LEU A 416 10.35 -23.49 -19.38
N THR A 417 9.35 -24.26 -19.80
CA THR A 417 9.46 -25.26 -20.88
C THR A 417 8.25 -25.20 -21.82
N GLY A 418 8.34 -25.91 -22.95
CA GLY A 418 7.34 -25.91 -24.02
C GLY A 418 7.52 -24.77 -25.04
N ASP A 419 6.72 -24.79 -26.10
CA ASP A 419 6.84 -23.87 -27.25
C ASP A 419 6.58 -22.40 -26.86
N GLY A 420 5.84 -22.17 -25.76
CA GLY A 420 5.59 -20.85 -25.20
C GLY A 420 6.67 -20.34 -24.23
N ALA A 421 7.67 -21.15 -23.85
CA ALA A 421 8.63 -20.83 -22.78
C ALA A 421 9.36 -19.50 -22.97
N LYS A 422 9.63 -19.12 -24.23
CA LYS A 422 10.29 -17.85 -24.58
C LYS A 422 9.54 -16.61 -24.06
N TRP A 423 8.20 -16.69 -23.97
CA TRP A 423 7.34 -15.58 -23.55
C TRP A 423 6.59 -15.87 -22.24
N GLY A 424 6.69 -17.10 -21.73
CA GLY A 424 6.14 -17.46 -20.43
C GLY A 424 6.73 -16.56 -19.35
N LYS A 425 5.89 -16.15 -18.40
CA LYS A 425 6.28 -15.27 -17.30
C LYS A 425 5.73 -15.83 -15.99
N VAL A 426 6.52 -15.72 -14.94
CA VAL A 426 6.17 -16.12 -13.58
C VAL A 426 6.61 -15.01 -12.63
N THR A 427 5.79 -14.71 -11.63
CA THR A 427 6.11 -13.80 -10.54
C THR A 427 6.22 -14.58 -9.23
N LEU A 428 7.11 -14.11 -8.36
CA LEU A 428 7.36 -14.69 -7.04
C LEU A 428 6.93 -13.68 -5.97
N SER A 429 6.29 -14.17 -4.91
CA SER A 429 5.81 -13.32 -3.84
C SER A 429 5.97 -14.00 -2.48
N PRO A 430 6.82 -13.52 -1.57
CA PRO A 430 7.61 -12.29 -1.69
C PRO A 430 8.68 -12.40 -2.79
N GLU A 431 9.08 -11.26 -3.35
CA GLU A 431 10.23 -11.18 -4.24
C GLU A 431 11.50 -11.20 -3.38
N ALA A 432 12.42 -12.12 -3.68
CA ALA A 432 13.67 -12.25 -2.92
C ALA A 432 14.82 -11.55 -3.62
N GLU A 433 15.77 -11.05 -2.83
CA GLU A 433 17.04 -10.58 -3.34
C GLU A 433 17.88 -11.78 -3.83
N GLY A 434 18.11 -11.86 -5.15
CA GLY A 434 18.89 -12.94 -5.76
C GLY A 434 18.25 -14.33 -5.69
N ASN A 435 16.91 -14.42 -5.63
CA ASN A 435 16.13 -15.67 -5.55
C ASN A 435 16.39 -16.52 -4.28
N ARG A 436 16.90 -15.90 -3.21
CA ARG A 436 17.17 -16.58 -1.93
C ARG A 436 16.18 -16.17 -0.85
N TYR A 437 15.67 -17.14 -0.13
CA TYR A 437 14.61 -17.00 0.86
C TYR A 437 15.05 -17.52 2.21
N GLU A 438 14.68 -16.82 3.29
CA GLU A 438 14.88 -17.34 4.65
C GLU A 438 14.12 -18.67 4.84
N LYS A 439 14.71 -19.61 5.59
CA LYS A 439 14.15 -20.93 5.78
C LYS A 439 12.77 -20.87 6.40
N GLY A 440 11.81 -21.56 5.79
CA GLY A 440 10.40 -21.54 6.20
C GLY A 440 9.58 -20.41 5.56
N THR A 441 10.20 -19.54 4.75
CA THR A 441 9.45 -18.57 3.93
C THR A 441 8.50 -19.35 3.00
N ILE A 442 7.24 -18.94 2.95
CA ILE A 442 6.28 -19.45 1.98
C ILE A 442 6.33 -18.53 0.76
N VAL A 443 6.68 -19.05 -0.40
CA VAL A 443 6.74 -18.28 -1.65
C VAL A 443 5.55 -18.67 -2.52
N THR A 444 4.72 -17.69 -2.86
CA THR A 444 3.67 -17.84 -3.86
C THR A 444 4.28 -17.63 -5.23
N VAL A 445 4.15 -18.64 -6.09
CA VAL A 445 4.63 -18.66 -7.47
C VAL A 445 3.43 -18.53 -8.39
N THR A 446 3.32 -17.43 -9.13
CA THR A 446 2.14 -17.11 -9.93
C THR A 446 2.51 -17.00 -11.41
N ILE A 447 1.78 -17.70 -12.27
CA ILE A 447 1.84 -17.58 -13.72
C ILE A 447 1.30 -16.22 -14.14
N VAL A 448 2.07 -15.48 -14.95
CA VAL A 448 1.63 -14.23 -15.56
C VAL A 448 1.11 -14.54 -16.96
N ASN A 449 -0.22 -14.51 -17.09
CA ASN A 449 -0.88 -14.65 -18.38
C ASN A 449 -0.48 -13.51 -19.31
N ASN A 450 -0.23 -13.83 -20.58
CA ASN A 450 0.00 -12.85 -21.63
C ASN A 450 -0.69 -13.29 -22.93
N PRO A 451 -0.82 -12.40 -23.92
CA PRO A 451 -1.64 -12.67 -25.10
C PRO A 451 -1.12 -13.78 -26.03
N VAL A 452 0.15 -14.19 -25.92
CA VAL A 452 0.78 -15.15 -26.85
C VAL A 452 1.13 -16.49 -26.24
N THR A 453 0.93 -16.69 -24.93
CA THR A 453 1.18 -17.97 -24.28
C THR A 453 -0.03 -18.50 -23.55
N SER A 454 -0.18 -19.82 -23.54
CA SER A 454 -1.12 -20.53 -22.69
C SER A 454 -0.32 -21.38 -21.70
N PHE A 455 -0.52 -21.17 -20.40
CA PHE A 455 0.04 -22.06 -19.39
C PHE A 455 -0.67 -23.40 -19.42
N MET A 456 0.10 -24.49 -19.46
CA MET A 456 -0.45 -25.84 -19.55
C MET A 456 -0.47 -26.51 -18.18
N TYR A 457 0.70 -26.64 -17.54
CA TYR A 457 0.86 -27.36 -16.28
C TYR A 457 2.25 -27.13 -15.66
N TRP A 458 2.36 -27.44 -14.37
CA TRP A 458 3.60 -27.57 -13.63
C TRP A 458 4.20 -28.99 -13.77
N GLU A 459 5.42 -29.20 -13.28
CA GLU A 459 6.13 -30.49 -13.36
C GLU A 459 5.34 -31.68 -12.77
N ASP A 460 4.41 -31.43 -11.84
CA ASP A 460 3.56 -32.42 -11.19
C ASP A 460 2.21 -32.65 -11.92
N GLN A 461 2.05 -32.10 -13.14
CA GLN A 461 0.82 -32.12 -13.95
C GLN A 461 -0.36 -31.31 -13.36
N SER A 462 -0.16 -30.54 -12.29
CA SER A 462 -1.16 -29.56 -11.83
C SER A 462 -1.20 -28.36 -12.78
N SER A 463 -2.36 -27.72 -12.92
CA SER A 463 -2.57 -26.58 -13.82
C SER A 463 -3.12 -25.35 -13.12
N GLU A 464 -2.93 -25.26 -11.79
CA GLU A 464 -3.19 -24.03 -11.04
C GLU A 464 -2.22 -22.92 -11.47
N VAL A 465 -2.76 -21.75 -11.78
CA VAL A 465 -1.93 -20.58 -12.16
C VAL A 465 -1.15 -19.99 -10.99
N SER A 466 -1.37 -20.45 -9.76
CA SER A 466 -0.65 -20.02 -8.57
C SER A 466 -0.47 -21.18 -7.61
N ARG A 467 0.72 -21.32 -7.00
CA ARG A 467 0.99 -22.31 -5.96
C ARG A 467 1.97 -21.80 -4.92
N GLN A 468 1.90 -22.37 -3.72
CA GLN A 468 2.78 -22.02 -2.61
C GLN A 468 3.91 -23.03 -2.42
N VAL A 469 5.10 -22.53 -2.11
CA VAL A 469 6.30 -23.32 -1.92
C VAL A 469 6.95 -22.92 -0.61
N ILE A 470 7.17 -23.89 0.29
CA ILE A 470 7.95 -23.65 1.50
C ILE A 470 9.42 -23.75 1.16
N MET A 471 10.16 -22.72 1.51
CA MET A 471 11.60 -22.64 1.38
C MET A 471 12.26 -23.30 2.60
N ASP A 472 12.04 -24.60 2.81
CA ASP A 472 12.68 -25.41 3.86
C ASP A 472 13.96 -26.12 3.38
N ALA A 473 14.14 -26.18 2.06
CA ALA A 473 15.31 -26.62 1.31
C ALA A 473 15.36 -25.83 -0.01
N ASP A 474 16.45 -25.94 -0.78
CA ASP A 474 16.49 -25.47 -2.17
C ASP A 474 15.36 -26.14 -2.98
N ARG A 475 14.66 -25.36 -3.81
CA ARG A 475 13.51 -25.81 -4.59
C ARG A 475 13.70 -25.50 -6.08
N GLU A 476 13.24 -26.41 -6.92
CA GLU A 476 13.21 -26.25 -8.37
C GLU A 476 11.82 -26.60 -8.88
N LEU A 477 11.26 -25.72 -9.70
CA LEU A 477 9.92 -25.81 -10.27
C LEU A 477 10.01 -25.66 -11.79
N THR A 478 9.14 -26.31 -12.55
CA THR A 478 9.08 -26.16 -14.01
C THR A 478 7.66 -25.88 -14.47
N ALA A 479 7.45 -24.75 -15.13
CA ALA A 479 6.18 -24.39 -15.76
C ALA A 479 6.22 -24.66 -17.27
N ALA A 480 5.25 -25.43 -17.77
CA ALA A 480 5.10 -25.68 -19.20
C ALA A 480 4.11 -24.70 -19.83
N PHE A 481 4.55 -24.03 -20.90
CA PHE A 481 3.75 -23.09 -21.68
C PHE A 481 3.64 -23.57 -23.13
N ASP A 482 2.46 -23.40 -23.70
CA ASP A 482 2.26 -23.44 -25.15
C ASP A 482 2.20 -22.01 -25.71
N VAL A 483 2.38 -21.89 -27.01
CA VAL A 483 2.27 -20.64 -27.78
C VAL A 483 0.92 -20.57 -28.47
N ILE A 484 0.20 -19.47 -28.28
CA ILE A 484 -1.03 -19.16 -29.01
C ILE A 484 -0.60 -18.69 -30.41
N PRO A 485 -1.07 -19.28 -31.52
CA PRO A 485 -0.62 -18.94 -32.87
C PRO A 485 -0.76 -17.45 -33.21
N PHE A 486 0.36 -16.81 -33.51
CA PHE A 486 0.44 -15.39 -33.85
C PHE A 486 1.60 -15.11 -34.82
N ILE A 487 1.57 -13.95 -35.44
CA ILE A 487 2.63 -13.45 -36.31
C ILE A 487 3.55 -12.52 -35.50
N VAL A 488 2.97 -11.44 -34.98
CA VAL A 488 3.70 -10.36 -34.28
C VAL A 488 2.77 -9.64 -33.30
N GLY A 489 3.33 -9.05 -32.24
CA GLY A 489 2.61 -8.19 -31.32
C GLY A 489 3.46 -7.14 -30.60
N TRP A 490 2.80 -6.12 -30.07
CA TRP A 490 3.35 -4.99 -29.32
C TRP A 490 2.50 -4.74 -28.06
N ASP A 491 3.12 -4.89 -26.89
CA ASP A 491 2.50 -4.62 -25.58
C ASP A 491 2.91 -3.27 -24.99
N PHE A 492 3.96 -2.64 -25.55
CA PHE A 492 4.48 -1.34 -25.13
C PHE A 492 5.05 -1.28 -23.70
N ALA A 493 5.30 -2.42 -23.05
CA ALA A 493 5.84 -2.47 -21.69
C ALA A 493 7.17 -1.71 -21.54
N VAL A 494 7.96 -1.65 -22.62
CA VAL A 494 9.13 -0.78 -22.75
C VAL A 494 8.84 0.28 -23.80
N SER A 495 8.79 1.56 -23.43
CA SER A 495 8.40 2.62 -24.38
C SER A 495 9.42 2.93 -25.49
N GLU A 496 10.68 2.52 -25.37
CA GLU A 496 11.71 2.78 -26.38
C GLU A 496 12.02 1.54 -27.23
N PRO A 497 12.28 1.68 -28.54
CA PRO A 497 12.29 2.92 -29.32
C PRO A 497 10.87 3.42 -29.67
N ARG A 498 10.63 4.75 -29.56
CA ARG A 498 9.34 5.41 -29.86
C ARG A 498 9.05 5.67 -31.34
N GLY A 499 9.78 5.01 -32.24
CA GLY A 499 9.68 5.17 -33.69
C GLY A 499 9.54 3.82 -34.37
N ASN A 500 10.52 3.46 -35.21
CA ASN A 500 10.66 2.16 -35.87
C ASN A 500 10.87 1.03 -34.85
N ARG A 501 9.77 0.51 -34.29
CA ARG A 501 9.73 -0.47 -33.22
C ARG A 501 9.45 -1.88 -33.76
N PRO A 502 10.41 -2.81 -33.70
CA PRO A 502 10.16 -4.24 -33.92
C PRO A 502 9.10 -4.78 -32.95
N GLY A 503 8.43 -5.86 -33.30
CA GLY A 503 7.50 -6.56 -32.40
C GLY A 503 8.14 -6.89 -31.05
N ASP A 504 7.40 -6.64 -29.97
CA ASP A 504 7.74 -7.11 -28.62
C ASP A 504 7.64 -8.64 -28.56
N TYR A 505 6.72 -9.19 -29.35
CA TYR A 505 6.50 -10.61 -29.57
C TYR A 505 6.54 -10.88 -31.08
N TYR A 506 7.22 -11.94 -31.50
CA TYR A 506 7.19 -12.40 -32.90
C TYR A 506 7.52 -13.89 -32.96
N TYR A 507 6.70 -14.65 -33.68
CA TYR A 507 6.80 -16.11 -33.68
C TYR A 507 8.05 -16.61 -34.41
N GLN A 508 8.28 -16.12 -35.63
CA GLN A 508 9.47 -16.43 -36.43
C GLN A 508 10.42 -15.24 -36.46
N THR A 509 11.73 -15.50 -36.34
CA THR A 509 12.76 -14.45 -36.23
C THR A 509 12.96 -13.62 -37.50
N ASP A 510 12.54 -14.12 -38.65
CA ASP A 510 12.56 -13.44 -39.95
C ASP A 510 11.34 -12.52 -40.16
N ASN A 511 10.33 -12.60 -39.30
CA ASN A 511 9.13 -11.78 -39.34
C ASN A 511 8.90 -11.07 -38.00
N THR A 512 9.83 -10.19 -37.62
CA THR A 512 9.73 -9.40 -36.38
C THR A 512 8.65 -8.32 -36.43
N GLY A 513 8.10 -8.04 -37.62
CA GLY A 513 7.26 -6.88 -37.89
C GLY A 513 7.90 -5.54 -37.51
N ASN A 514 7.18 -4.45 -37.74
CA ASN A 514 7.56 -3.12 -37.30
C ASN A 514 6.35 -2.19 -37.14
N LEU A 515 6.27 -1.46 -36.03
CA LEU A 515 5.30 -0.41 -35.77
C LEU A 515 5.98 0.96 -35.82
N SER A 516 5.32 1.97 -36.37
CA SER A 516 5.80 3.36 -36.35
C SER A 516 4.64 4.36 -36.37
N LEU A 517 4.93 5.60 -36.00
CA LEU A 517 4.01 6.73 -36.14
C LEU A 517 4.40 7.57 -37.35
N TYR A 518 3.43 7.97 -38.15
CA TYR A 518 3.61 8.77 -39.35
C TYR A 518 2.80 10.07 -39.27
N ASN A 519 3.38 11.15 -39.78
CA ASN A 519 2.65 12.34 -40.15
C ASN A 519 1.73 12.03 -41.35
N TYR A 520 0.73 12.89 -41.58
CA TYR A 520 -0.23 12.71 -42.66
C TYR A 520 0.42 12.62 -44.06
N ASP A 521 1.56 13.29 -44.25
CA ASP A 521 2.35 13.28 -45.48
C ASP A 521 3.18 11.99 -45.69
N GLY A 522 3.17 11.07 -44.73
CA GLY A 522 3.94 9.82 -44.76
C GLY A 522 5.36 9.91 -44.21
N SER A 523 5.79 11.06 -43.66
CA SER A 523 7.05 11.16 -42.93
C SER A 523 6.94 10.54 -41.53
N SER A 524 7.96 9.79 -41.10
CA SER A 524 7.95 9.14 -39.77
C SER A 524 8.24 10.12 -38.64
N THR A 525 7.64 9.90 -37.48
CA THR A 525 7.88 10.66 -36.24
C THR A 525 7.75 9.75 -35.01
N ASN A 526 8.01 10.29 -33.83
CA ASN A 526 7.94 9.53 -32.57
C ASN A 526 6.56 9.63 -31.93
N TRP A 527 6.08 8.53 -31.37
CA TRP A 527 4.90 8.48 -30.50
C TRP A 527 5.28 8.72 -29.03
N GLY A 528 4.29 9.02 -28.17
CA GLY A 528 4.52 9.19 -26.74
C GLY A 528 4.25 7.90 -25.97
N GLY A 529 5.20 7.41 -25.18
CA GLY A 529 4.93 6.29 -24.26
C GLY A 529 4.18 6.75 -23.02
N SER A 530 3.19 5.97 -22.59
CA SER A 530 2.37 6.28 -21.42
C SER A 530 1.85 5.01 -20.75
N ASN A 531 1.46 5.13 -19.48
CA ASN A 531 0.71 4.12 -18.73
C ASN A 531 -0.63 4.77 -18.35
N ARG A 532 -1.75 4.21 -18.83
CA ARG A 532 -3.07 4.87 -18.71
C ARG A 532 -4.15 3.91 -18.23
N THR A 533 -4.94 4.39 -17.28
CA THR A 533 -6.11 3.71 -16.75
C THR A 533 -7.38 4.28 -17.35
N PHE A 534 -8.17 3.44 -17.99
CA PHE A 534 -9.53 3.76 -18.45
C PHE A 534 -10.44 2.61 -18.04
N GLY A 535 -11.59 2.92 -17.45
CA GLY A 535 -12.56 1.90 -17.02
C GLY A 535 -12.02 0.93 -15.96
N GLY A 536 -11.08 1.39 -15.12
CA GLY A 536 -10.40 0.56 -14.12
C GLY A 536 -9.32 -0.38 -14.70
N VAL A 537 -9.05 -0.32 -16.00
CA VAL A 537 -8.02 -1.16 -16.65
C VAL A 537 -6.84 -0.30 -17.09
N THR A 538 -5.64 -0.70 -16.67
CA THR A 538 -4.38 -0.01 -16.97
C THR A 538 -3.61 -0.76 -18.04
N TYR A 539 -3.18 -0.04 -19.10
CA TYR A 539 -2.23 -0.56 -20.08
C TYR A 539 -1.04 0.38 -20.27
N ASP A 540 0.11 -0.22 -20.56
CA ASP A 540 1.20 0.45 -21.25
C ASP A 540 0.77 0.70 -22.70
N CYS A 541 0.98 1.92 -23.20
CA CYS A 541 0.36 2.36 -24.44
C CYS A 541 1.17 3.40 -25.20
N ALA A 542 0.95 3.42 -26.51
CA ALA A 542 1.47 4.42 -27.43
C ALA A 542 0.44 5.53 -27.66
N ARG A 543 0.83 6.77 -27.41
CA ARG A 543 0.02 7.97 -27.66
C ARG A 543 0.28 8.53 -29.06
N ARG A 544 -0.80 8.75 -29.81
CA ARG A 544 -0.78 9.47 -31.08
C ARG A 544 -0.91 10.97 -30.80
N TYR A 545 0.22 11.68 -30.88
CA TYR A 545 0.24 13.13 -30.71
C TYR A 545 -0.05 13.83 -32.04
N THR A 546 -1.15 14.56 -32.13
CA THR A 546 -1.47 15.48 -33.24
C THR A 546 -1.85 16.83 -32.65
N ALA A 547 -1.29 17.94 -33.14
CA ALA A 547 -1.69 19.26 -32.68
C ALA A 547 -3.14 19.56 -33.10
N ALA A 548 -3.91 20.28 -32.27
CA ALA A 548 -5.32 20.60 -32.58
C ALA A 548 -5.49 21.31 -33.93
N ALA A 549 -4.53 22.15 -34.33
CA ALA A 549 -4.52 22.83 -35.63
C ALA A 549 -4.48 21.86 -36.83
N ASP A 550 -3.83 20.71 -36.67
CA ASP A 550 -3.61 19.74 -37.74
C ASP A 550 -4.63 18.60 -37.73
N ILE A 551 -5.41 18.43 -36.66
CA ILE A 551 -6.25 17.24 -36.48
C ILE A 551 -7.32 17.07 -37.58
N LYS A 552 -7.83 18.19 -38.11
CA LYS A 552 -8.89 18.21 -39.13
C LYS A 552 -8.37 18.03 -40.56
N THR A 553 -7.09 18.26 -40.81
CA THR A 553 -6.53 18.39 -42.17
C THR A 553 -5.33 17.49 -42.42
N ALA A 554 -4.52 17.22 -41.39
CA ALA A 554 -3.29 16.46 -41.47
C ALA A 554 -3.04 15.61 -40.21
N PRO A 555 -3.99 14.73 -39.80
CA PRO A 555 -3.81 13.91 -38.62
C PRO A 555 -2.70 12.87 -38.80
N ARG A 556 -2.02 12.55 -37.69
CA ARG A 556 -1.06 11.45 -37.67
C ARG A 556 -1.76 10.09 -37.70
N TYR A 557 -1.00 9.03 -37.97
CA TYR A 557 -1.49 7.65 -37.88
C TYR A 557 -0.40 6.69 -37.44
N PHE A 558 -0.79 5.67 -36.68
CA PHE A 558 0.07 4.51 -36.42
C PHE A 558 0.03 3.58 -37.62
N GLN A 559 1.15 2.93 -37.93
CA GLN A 559 1.21 1.91 -38.96
C GLN A 559 2.11 0.75 -38.55
N ALA A 560 1.56 -0.45 -38.54
CA ALA A 560 2.28 -1.71 -38.41
C ALA A 560 2.56 -2.30 -39.80
N LYS A 561 3.72 -2.93 -39.95
CA LYS A 561 4.17 -3.65 -41.15
C LYS A 561 4.63 -5.04 -40.75
N PHE A 562 4.15 -6.09 -41.42
CA PHE A 562 4.57 -7.48 -41.19
C PHE A 562 4.31 -8.34 -42.42
N SER A 563 4.87 -9.56 -42.47
CA SER A 563 4.50 -10.56 -43.47
C SER A 563 3.40 -11.46 -42.92
N ALA A 564 2.47 -11.89 -43.76
CA ALA A 564 1.45 -12.88 -43.42
C ALA A 564 1.45 -14.08 -44.39
N ARG A 565 2.54 -14.24 -45.16
CA ARG A 565 2.74 -15.39 -46.03
C ARG A 565 2.65 -16.69 -45.24
N GLU A 566 2.06 -17.70 -45.84
CA GLU A 566 1.85 -19.01 -45.23
C GLU A 566 0.90 -19.00 -44.03
N TYR A 567 0.12 -17.92 -43.86
CA TYR A 567 -0.93 -17.82 -42.86
C TYR A 567 -2.29 -17.50 -43.47
N ASN A 568 -3.35 -17.98 -42.84
CA ASN A 568 -4.76 -17.72 -43.12
C ASN A 568 -5.46 -17.25 -41.84
N ASN A 569 -6.72 -16.80 -41.97
CA ASN A 569 -7.54 -16.39 -40.83
C ASN A 569 -6.80 -15.36 -39.94
N ILE A 570 -6.35 -14.26 -40.55
CA ILE A 570 -5.47 -13.29 -39.89
C ILE A 570 -6.32 -12.25 -39.16
N HIS A 571 -6.25 -12.24 -37.83
CA HIS A 571 -6.95 -11.32 -36.94
C HIS A 571 -5.98 -10.29 -36.38
N VAL A 572 -6.27 -9.01 -36.58
CA VAL A 572 -5.56 -7.91 -35.95
C VAL A 572 -6.39 -7.44 -34.76
N LYS A 573 -5.86 -7.60 -33.55
CA LYS A 573 -6.50 -7.17 -32.31
C LYS A 573 -5.73 -6.00 -31.71
N SER A 574 -6.44 -5.00 -31.21
CA SER A 574 -5.84 -3.84 -30.55
C SER A 574 -6.81 -3.16 -29.60
N MET A 575 -6.29 -2.47 -28.59
CA MET A 575 -7.09 -1.62 -27.71
C MET A 575 -6.83 -0.15 -28.04
N ILE A 576 -7.89 0.64 -28.13
CA ILE A 576 -7.82 2.09 -28.34
C ILE A 576 -8.55 2.84 -27.23
N ALA A 577 -8.10 4.05 -26.90
CA ALA A 577 -8.78 4.92 -25.95
C ALA A 577 -8.52 6.39 -26.29
N ALA A 578 -9.29 7.29 -25.68
CA ALA A 578 -9.05 8.72 -25.75
C ALA A 578 -9.28 9.37 -24.39
N ASP A 579 -8.41 10.31 -23.99
CA ASP A 579 -8.53 11.02 -22.70
C ASP A 579 -9.08 12.45 -22.79
N ASN A 580 -9.34 12.92 -24.01
CA ASN A 580 -9.92 14.23 -24.26
C ASN A 580 -10.72 14.23 -25.57
N GLU A 581 -11.49 15.29 -25.78
CA GLU A 581 -12.36 15.45 -26.95
C GLU A 581 -11.63 15.95 -28.21
N CYS A 582 -10.30 16.12 -28.16
CA CYS A 582 -9.45 16.43 -29.32
C CYS A 582 -9.20 15.16 -30.12
N VAL A 583 -10.26 14.54 -30.64
CA VAL A 583 -10.24 13.32 -31.44
C VAL A 583 -11.47 13.28 -32.34
N HIS A 584 -11.32 12.71 -33.54
CA HIS A 584 -12.45 12.46 -34.42
C HIS A 584 -13.39 11.41 -33.83
N LYS A 585 -14.69 11.63 -34.00
CA LYS A 585 -15.76 10.73 -33.55
C LYS A 585 -15.55 9.30 -34.03
N LEU A 586 -15.16 9.14 -35.29
CA LEU A 586 -14.88 7.83 -35.87
C LEU A 586 -13.38 7.61 -36.02
N GLN A 587 -12.91 6.46 -35.56
CA GLN A 587 -11.53 5.97 -35.74
C GLN A 587 -11.55 4.73 -36.62
N LYS A 588 -10.57 4.59 -37.51
CA LYS A 588 -10.49 3.49 -38.47
C LYS A 588 -9.23 2.66 -38.29
N MET A 589 -9.40 1.36 -38.45
CA MET A 589 -8.33 0.44 -38.82
C MET A 589 -8.41 0.20 -40.33
N GLN A 590 -7.29 0.32 -41.04
CA GLN A 590 -7.20 0.09 -42.47
C GLN A 590 -6.05 -0.84 -42.82
N TYR A 591 -6.16 -1.57 -43.93
CA TYR A 591 -5.08 -2.41 -44.43
C TYR A 591 -4.62 -2.01 -45.84
N SER A 592 -3.37 -2.36 -46.18
CA SER A 592 -2.78 -2.23 -47.51
C SER A 592 -1.77 -3.36 -47.76
N THR A 593 -1.60 -3.75 -49.03
CA THR A 593 -0.60 -4.74 -49.49
C THR A 593 0.54 -4.09 -50.28
N ASP A 594 0.39 -2.83 -50.69
CA ASP A 594 1.39 -2.06 -51.43
C ASP A 594 1.95 -0.86 -50.62
N GLY A 595 1.37 -0.58 -49.45
CA GLY A 595 1.74 0.53 -48.56
C GLY A 595 1.22 1.91 -49.00
N THR A 596 0.41 1.97 -50.06
CA THR A 596 -0.10 3.21 -50.67
C THR A 596 -1.62 3.24 -50.77
N THR A 597 -2.25 2.13 -51.15
CA THR A 597 -3.69 1.98 -51.31
C THR A 597 -4.28 1.30 -50.08
N PHE A 598 -5.11 2.02 -49.31
CA PHE A 598 -5.67 1.53 -48.05
C PHE A 598 -7.18 1.28 -48.14
N PHE A 599 -7.62 0.19 -47.50
CA PHE A 599 -9.02 -0.22 -47.42
C PHE A 599 -9.46 -0.33 -45.96
N ASP A 600 -10.70 0.05 -45.65
CA ASP A 600 -11.26 -0.02 -44.30
C ASP A 600 -11.42 -1.48 -43.83
N LEU A 601 -10.92 -1.77 -42.62
CA LEU A 601 -11.10 -3.05 -41.91
C LEU A 601 -12.14 -2.94 -40.79
N ALA A 602 -12.05 -1.86 -40.00
CA ALA A 602 -12.94 -1.59 -38.89
C ALA A 602 -13.11 -0.08 -38.69
N THR A 603 -14.29 0.32 -38.20
CA THR A 603 -14.61 1.69 -37.82
C THR A 603 -15.20 1.68 -36.41
N ILE A 604 -14.62 2.46 -35.51
CA ILE A 604 -15.02 2.55 -34.10
C ILE A 604 -15.60 3.92 -33.83
N ASP A 605 -16.76 3.95 -33.19
CA ASP A 605 -17.39 5.19 -32.69
C ASP A 605 -16.98 5.45 -31.24
N MET A 606 -16.36 6.61 -31.04
CA MET A 606 -15.83 7.11 -29.77
C MET A 606 -16.84 7.94 -28.96
N THR A 607 -18.09 8.10 -29.44
CA THR A 607 -19.12 8.93 -28.76
C THR A 607 -19.39 8.43 -27.34
N GLY A 608 -19.26 9.34 -26.36
CA GLY A 608 -19.50 9.05 -24.95
C GLY A 608 -18.41 8.20 -24.27
N LYS A 609 -17.28 7.98 -24.93
CA LYS A 609 -16.22 7.06 -24.45
C LYS A 609 -14.90 7.75 -24.06
N ILE A 610 -14.92 9.07 -23.91
CA ILE A 610 -13.74 9.85 -23.55
C ILE A 610 -13.43 9.67 -22.06
N SER A 611 -12.22 9.22 -21.76
CA SER A 611 -11.73 8.93 -20.40
C SER A 611 -12.52 7.86 -19.64
N THR A 612 -13.35 7.06 -20.32
CA THR A 612 -14.24 6.09 -19.68
C THR A 612 -13.75 4.65 -19.73
N GLU A 613 -13.25 4.17 -20.88
CA GLU A 613 -12.93 2.76 -21.10
C GLU A 613 -11.87 2.55 -22.20
N TRP A 614 -11.23 1.37 -22.20
CA TRP A 614 -10.49 0.87 -23.35
C TRP A 614 -11.43 0.16 -24.32
N ILE A 615 -11.34 0.47 -25.62
CA ILE A 615 -12.24 -0.04 -26.66
C ILE A 615 -11.47 -1.00 -27.56
N ALA A 616 -12.02 -2.20 -27.78
CA ALA A 616 -11.46 -3.14 -28.75
C ALA A 616 -11.61 -2.59 -30.17
N CYS A 617 -10.50 -2.50 -30.89
CA CYS A 617 -10.42 -2.21 -32.31
C CYS A 617 -9.84 -3.45 -32.99
N ASP A 618 -10.71 -4.42 -33.23
CA ASP A 618 -10.38 -5.74 -33.78
C ASP A 618 -10.87 -5.83 -35.23
N ALA A 619 -10.11 -6.50 -36.09
CA ALA A 619 -10.51 -6.78 -37.46
C ALA A 619 -9.88 -8.06 -38.03
N VAL A 620 -10.47 -8.56 -39.13
CA VAL A 620 -9.98 -9.74 -39.85
C VAL A 620 -9.55 -9.31 -41.25
N LEU A 621 -8.37 -9.75 -41.69
CA LEU A 621 -7.95 -9.52 -43.07
C LEU A 621 -8.79 -10.33 -44.06
N PRO A 622 -8.98 -9.85 -45.31
CA PRO A 622 -9.72 -10.59 -46.31
C PRO A 622 -9.13 -11.97 -46.57
N VAL A 623 -9.97 -12.99 -46.52
CA VAL A 623 -9.58 -14.39 -46.83
C VAL A 623 -9.19 -14.58 -48.30
N THR A 624 -9.45 -13.61 -49.16
CA THR A 624 -9.16 -13.63 -50.60
C THR A 624 -7.75 -13.16 -50.97
N LEU A 625 -6.94 -12.69 -50.01
CA LEU A 625 -5.58 -12.23 -50.28
C LEU A 625 -4.70 -13.38 -50.80
N THR A 626 -3.96 -13.13 -51.87
CA THR A 626 -2.97 -14.06 -52.41
C THR A 626 -1.71 -14.11 -51.56
N GLU A 627 -0.92 -15.19 -51.66
CA GLU A 627 0.36 -15.31 -50.94
C GLU A 627 1.39 -14.22 -51.32
N GLU A 628 1.25 -13.61 -52.50
CA GLU A 628 2.09 -12.48 -52.89
C GLU A 628 1.66 -11.19 -52.20
N GLU A 629 0.34 -10.95 -52.11
CA GLU A 629 -0.21 -9.81 -51.36
C GLU A 629 0.05 -9.94 -49.86
N LYS A 630 0.08 -11.16 -49.33
CA LYS A 630 0.47 -11.43 -47.93
C LYS A 630 1.95 -11.25 -47.65
N SER A 631 2.81 -11.09 -48.66
CA SER A 631 4.26 -10.93 -48.46
C SER A 631 4.59 -9.71 -47.61
N THR A 632 3.81 -8.63 -47.74
CA THR A 632 3.89 -7.43 -46.92
C THR A 632 2.50 -6.86 -46.68
N ILE A 633 2.07 -6.86 -45.41
CA ILE A 633 0.83 -6.24 -44.96
C ILE A 633 1.16 -4.99 -44.17
N TYR A 634 0.40 -3.92 -44.44
CA TYR A 634 0.40 -2.69 -43.67
C TYR A 634 -0.96 -2.54 -42.99
N ILE A 635 -0.97 -2.33 -41.68
CA ILE A 635 -2.16 -1.97 -40.92
C ILE A 635 -1.96 -0.58 -40.37
N ARG A 636 -2.95 0.32 -40.50
CA ARG A 636 -2.89 1.64 -39.87
C ARG A 636 -4.12 2.00 -39.07
N TRP A 637 -3.91 2.78 -38.00
CA TRP A 637 -4.93 3.35 -37.13
C TRP A 637 -4.98 4.87 -37.34
N ILE A 638 -6.07 5.35 -37.91
CA ILE A 638 -6.22 6.72 -38.43
C ILE A 638 -7.62 7.27 -38.12
N PRO A 639 -7.80 8.57 -37.86
CA PRO A 639 -9.13 9.14 -37.73
C PRO A 639 -9.87 9.16 -39.08
N ASP A 640 -11.20 9.04 -39.02
CA ASP A 640 -12.05 9.30 -40.19
C ASP A 640 -12.32 10.79 -40.31
N LEU A 641 -11.64 11.44 -41.26
CA LEU A 641 -11.76 12.86 -41.53
C LEU A 641 -13.16 13.28 -42.03
N SER A 642 -14.01 12.34 -42.44
CA SER A 642 -15.41 12.64 -42.79
C SER A 642 -16.30 12.78 -41.55
N SER A 643 -15.85 12.31 -40.39
CA SER A 643 -16.54 12.46 -39.11
C SER A 643 -16.19 13.78 -38.43
N GLU A 644 -17.13 14.32 -37.66
CA GLU A 644 -16.86 15.48 -36.80
C GLU A 644 -15.91 15.15 -35.65
N LEU A 645 -15.30 16.19 -35.06
CA LEU A 645 -14.63 16.05 -33.76
C LEU A 645 -15.67 15.90 -32.66
N LEU A 646 -15.36 15.14 -31.61
CA LEU A 646 -16.27 14.99 -30.46
C LEU A 646 -16.48 16.29 -29.69
N GLY A 647 -15.53 17.23 -29.74
CA GLY A 647 -15.62 18.54 -29.09
C GLY A 647 -14.93 19.66 -29.88
N GLN A 648 -14.76 20.80 -29.23
CA GLN A 648 -14.04 21.97 -29.78
C GLN A 648 -12.72 22.13 -29.01
N PRO A 649 -11.61 21.54 -29.49
CA PRO A 649 -10.33 21.63 -28.80
C PRO A 649 -9.82 23.08 -28.77
N ALA A 650 -9.16 23.46 -27.67
CA ALA A 650 -8.42 24.72 -27.58
C ALA A 650 -7.25 24.75 -28.58
N ASP A 651 -6.79 25.95 -28.95
CA ASP A 651 -5.76 26.14 -29.98
C ASP A 651 -4.42 25.45 -29.63
N ASP A 652 -4.11 25.31 -28.34
CA ASP A 652 -2.90 24.64 -27.82
C ASP A 652 -3.13 23.18 -27.41
N ALA A 653 -4.34 22.65 -27.60
CA ALA A 653 -4.67 21.27 -27.26
C ALA A 653 -4.00 20.27 -28.21
N THR A 654 -3.89 19.03 -27.75
CA THR A 654 -3.23 17.95 -28.50
C THR A 654 -4.07 16.69 -28.41
N GLU A 655 -4.05 15.91 -29.49
CA GLU A 655 -4.81 14.69 -29.60
C GLU A 655 -4.51 13.73 -28.43
N GLY A 656 -5.58 13.18 -27.88
CA GLY A 656 -5.58 12.27 -26.72
C GLY A 656 -5.71 10.80 -27.07
N PHE A 657 -5.42 10.38 -28.31
CA PHE A 657 -5.62 8.99 -28.76
C PHE A 657 -4.48 8.06 -28.29
N TYR A 658 -4.86 6.89 -27.76
CA TYR A 658 -3.96 5.85 -27.29
C TYR A 658 -4.19 4.52 -28.00
N LEU A 659 -3.11 3.76 -28.22
CA LEU A 659 -3.09 2.40 -28.77
C LEU A 659 -2.35 1.48 -27.80
N ALA A 660 -2.92 0.32 -27.48
CA ALA A 660 -2.34 -0.69 -26.58
C ALA A 660 -2.65 -2.12 -27.07
N ASN A 661 -1.93 -3.12 -26.54
CA ASN A 661 -2.15 -4.55 -26.79
C ASN A 661 -2.41 -4.92 -28.26
N LEU A 662 -1.49 -4.53 -29.15
CA LEU A 662 -1.60 -4.81 -30.58
C LEU A 662 -1.05 -6.22 -30.88
N PHE A 663 -1.88 -7.16 -31.31
CA PHE A 663 -1.46 -8.52 -31.66
C PHE A 663 -2.09 -8.98 -32.98
N VAL A 664 -1.30 -9.65 -33.80
CA VAL A 664 -1.75 -10.25 -35.07
C VAL A 664 -1.78 -11.77 -34.91
N TYR A 665 -2.97 -12.32 -34.71
CA TYR A 665 -3.21 -13.77 -34.63
C TYR A 665 -3.45 -14.33 -36.01
N ALA A 666 -2.97 -15.54 -36.29
CA ALA A 666 -3.21 -16.19 -37.56
C ALA A 666 -3.02 -17.70 -37.48
N ASP A 667 -3.76 -18.42 -38.33
CA ASP A 667 -3.61 -19.86 -38.51
C ASP A 667 -2.55 -20.10 -39.60
N PRO A 668 -1.52 -20.93 -39.39
CA PRO A 668 -0.63 -21.29 -40.49
C PRO A 668 -1.39 -22.09 -41.55
N ASN A 669 -0.92 -22.02 -42.79
CA ASN A 669 -1.42 -22.84 -43.87
C ASN A 669 -1.11 -24.31 -43.56
N ASP A 670 -2.16 -25.14 -43.47
CA ASP A 670 -2.05 -26.57 -43.34
C ASP A 670 -2.94 -27.22 -44.40
N ALA A 671 -2.40 -28.24 -45.08
CA ALA A 671 -3.06 -28.96 -46.15
C ALA A 671 -3.38 -30.42 -45.76
N ASP A 672 -3.07 -30.82 -44.51
CA ASP A 672 -3.30 -32.17 -44.02
C ASP A 672 -4.81 -32.46 -43.90
N PRO A 673 -5.36 -33.37 -44.73
CA PRO A 673 -6.78 -33.71 -44.70
C PRO A 673 -7.10 -34.70 -43.57
N GLU A 674 -6.12 -35.31 -42.91
CA GLU A 674 -6.39 -36.32 -41.90
C GLU A 674 -6.91 -35.67 -40.60
N PRO A 675 -7.97 -36.21 -39.98
CA PRO A 675 -8.46 -35.74 -38.69
C PRO A 675 -7.36 -35.67 -37.62
N PRO A 676 -7.44 -34.75 -36.64
CA PRO A 676 -6.50 -34.70 -35.53
C PRO A 676 -6.49 -36.01 -34.73
N VAL A 677 -5.32 -36.43 -34.27
CA VAL A 677 -5.16 -37.56 -33.35
C VAL A 677 -4.74 -37.02 -31.98
N LEU A 678 -5.49 -37.38 -30.95
CA LEU A 678 -5.16 -37.03 -29.57
C LEU A 678 -3.91 -37.81 -29.13
N LEU A 679 -2.88 -37.11 -28.69
CA LEU A 679 -1.63 -37.69 -28.18
C LEU A 679 -1.63 -37.82 -26.66
N SER A 680 -2.12 -36.81 -25.96
CA SER A 680 -2.16 -36.79 -24.50
C SER A 680 -3.20 -35.79 -23.97
N THR A 681 -3.56 -35.94 -22.70
CA THR A 681 -4.37 -34.99 -21.95
C THR A 681 -3.69 -34.64 -20.64
N THR A 682 -3.90 -33.40 -20.17
CA THR A 682 -3.55 -32.98 -18.81
C THR A 682 -4.79 -32.32 -18.20
N PRO A 683 -5.40 -32.86 -17.14
CA PRO A 683 -5.04 -34.12 -16.49
C PRO A 683 -5.17 -35.34 -17.42
N VAL A 684 -4.37 -36.39 -17.16
CA VAL A 684 -4.51 -37.69 -17.83
C VAL A 684 -5.78 -38.42 -17.38
N GLU A 685 -6.28 -39.36 -18.17
CA GLU A 685 -7.44 -40.20 -17.80
C GLU A 685 -7.25 -40.87 -16.43
N GLY A 686 -8.24 -40.71 -15.56
CA GLY A 686 -8.23 -41.21 -14.18
C GLY A 686 -7.30 -40.45 -13.24
N SER A 687 -6.78 -39.29 -13.61
CA SER A 687 -5.89 -38.49 -12.74
C SER A 687 -6.58 -38.09 -11.45
N SER A 688 -5.81 -38.06 -10.36
CA SER A 688 -6.22 -37.53 -9.06
C SER A 688 -5.39 -36.31 -8.62
N THR A 689 -4.67 -35.67 -9.56
CA THR A 689 -3.79 -34.52 -9.30
C THR A 689 -4.37 -33.19 -9.81
N ALA A 690 -5.56 -33.22 -10.37
CA ALA A 690 -6.22 -32.02 -10.87
C ALA A 690 -6.54 -31.08 -9.70
N SER A 691 -6.37 -29.79 -9.90
CA SER A 691 -6.70 -28.77 -8.93
C SER A 691 -8.19 -28.39 -8.95
N ALA A 692 -8.66 -27.66 -7.94
CA ALA A 692 -10.00 -27.06 -7.93
C ALA A 692 -10.16 -25.96 -8.99
N ASN A 693 -9.05 -25.27 -9.33
CA ASN A 693 -8.97 -24.28 -10.40
C ASN A 693 -7.86 -24.69 -11.35
N GLY A 694 -8.13 -24.83 -12.65
CA GLY A 694 -7.08 -25.29 -13.54
C GLY A 694 -7.50 -25.30 -14.99
N THR A 695 -6.73 -26.00 -15.78
CA THR A 695 -6.92 -26.12 -17.22
C THR A 695 -6.85 -27.59 -17.63
N ILE A 696 -7.81 -28.00 -18.46
CA ILE A 696 -7.81 -29.29 -19.15
C ILE A 696 -7.20 -29.06 -20.54
N THR A 697 -6.03 -29.62 -20.78
CA THR A 697 -5.28 -29.46 -22.03
C THR A 697 -5.31 -30.76 -22.83
N PHE A 698 -5.83 -30.71 -24.05
CA PHE A 698 -5.74 -31.81 -25.03
C PHE A 698 -4.60 -31.51 -26.01
N THR A 699 -3.63 -32.41 -26.11
CA THR A 699 -2.50 -32.27 -27.04
C THR A 699 -2.68 -33.20 -28.24
N PHE A 700 -2.59 -32.66 -29.44
CA PHE A 700 -2.80 -33.38 -30.69
C PHE A 700 -1.49 -33.56 -31.46
N ASP A 701 -1.48 -34.46 -32.45
CA ASP A 701 -0.36 -34.69 -33.35
C ASP A 701 -0.09 -33.50 -34.29
N LYS A 702 -1.13 -32.69 -34.52
CA LYS A 702 -1.13 -31.54 -35.42
C LYS A 702 -1.88 -30.34 -34.85
N LYS A 703 -1.89 -29.24 -35.59
CA LYS A 703 -2.60 -28.02 -35.24
C LYS A 703 -4.11 -28.22 -35.29
N VAL A 704 -4.79 -27.61 -34.34
CA VAL A 704 -6.24 -27.72 -34.19
C VAL A 704 -6.87 -26.35 -33.97
N LYS A 705 -8.15 -26.23 -34.30
CA LYS A 705 -8.97 -25.03 -34.10
C LYS A 705 -10.38 -25.40 -33.63
N ALA A 706 -11.15 -24.38 -33.24
CA ALA A 706 -12.55 -24.53 -32.87
C ALA A 706 -13.36 -25.15 -34.01
N GLY A 707 -14.15 -26.17 -33.67
CA GLY A 707 -15.22 -26.66 -34.53
C GLY A 707 -16.54 -25.90 -34.29
N THR A 708 -17.66 -26.52 -34.64
CA THR A 708 -18.99 -25.90 -34.55
C THR A 708 -19.77 -26.30 -33.30
N VAL A 709 -19.30 -27.30 -32.55
CA VAL A 709 -19.98 -27.81 -31.36
C VAL A 709 -19.37 -27.17 -30.10
N PRO A 710 -20.16 -26.48 -29.26
CA PRO A 710 -19.66 -25.91 -28.02
C PRO A 710 -19.34 -27.01 -27.00
N VAL A 711 -18.39 -26.72 -26.10
CA VAL A 711 -18.05 -27.60 -24.97
C VAL A 711 -18.72 -27.07 -23.71
N VAL A 712 -19.41 -27.96 -22.99
CA VAL A 712 -20.10 -27.64 -21.73
C VAL A 712 -19.50 -28.45 -20.60
N PHE A 713 -19.14 -27.80 -19.50
CA PHE A 713 -18.61 -28.44 -18.30
C PHE A 713 -19.27 -27.82 -17.07
N ASN A 714 -19.80 -28.65 -16.17
CA ASN A 714 -20.57 -28.24 -14.99
C ASN A 714 -21.71 -27.22 -15.25
N GLY A 715 -22.38 -27.35 -16.40
CA GLY A 715 -23.51 -26.48 -16.76
C GLY A 715 -23.10 -25.16 -17.42
N GLU A 716 -21.81 -24.89 -17.56
CA GLU A 716 -21.28 -23.69 -18.22
C GLU A 716 -20.65 -24.02 -19.56
N THR A 717 -20.85 -23.14 -20.54
CA THR A 717 -20.12 -23.22 -21.82
C THR A 717 -18.73 -22.66 -21.60
N ILE A 718 -17.72 -23.49 -21.86
CA ILE A 718 -16.31 -23.14 -21.64
C ILE A 718 -15.60 -22.91 -22.97
N THR A 719 -14.95 -21.76 -23.10
CA THR A 719 -14.25 -21.36 -24.33
C THR A 719 -12.81 -21.91 -24.32
N PRO A 720 -12.40 -22.69 -25.34
CA PRO A 720 -11.03 -23.17 -25.46
C PRO A 720 -10.06 -22.06 -25.87
N VAL A 721 -8.81 -22.20 -25.41
CA VAL A 721 -7.63 -21.54 -25.99
C VAL A 721 -6.90 -22.55 -26.86
N PHE A 722 -6.65 -22.21 -28.12
CA PHE A 722 -5.88 -23.06 -29.04
C PHE A 722 -4.43 -22.61 -29.09
N GLY A 723 -3.52 -23.55 -28.80
CA GLY A 723 -2.08 -23.33 -28.83
C GLY A 723 -1.42 -23.85 -30.11
N SER A 724 -0.16 -24.29 -30.01
CA SER A 724 0.60 -24.79 -31.15
C SER A 724 0.09 -26.13 -31.67
N LYS A 725 -0.40 -26.99 -30.77
CA LYS A 725 -1.06 -28.28 -31.06
C LYS A 725 -2.05 -28.66 -29.96
N THR A 726 -2.47 -27.69 -29.17
CA THR A 726 -3.28 -27.92 -27.96
C THR A 726 -4.64 -27.26 -28.06
N ALA A 727 -5.61 -27.84 -27.34
CA ALA A 727 -6.87 -27.20 -27.00
C ALA A 727 -7.01 -27.20 -25.47
N SER A 728 -7.01 -26.01 -24.86
CA SER A 728 -6.95 -25.81 -23.42
C SER A 728 -8.25 -25.20 -22.91
N TYR A 729 -8.87 -25.86 -21.93
CA TYR A 729 -10.16 -25.49 -21.35
C TYR A 729 -9.98 -25.16 -19.86
N THR A 730 -10.06 -23.88 -19.52
CA THR A 730 -9.94 -23.44 -18.12
C THR A 730 -11.25 -23.64 -17.38
N TYR A 731 -11.15 -24.18 -16.17
CA TYR A 731 -12.25 -24.36 -15.23
C TYR A 731 -11.87 -23.72 -13.88
N LYS A 732 -12.89 -23.36 -13.09
CA LYS A 732 -12.71 -22.76 -11.76
C LYS A 732 -13.70 -23.34 -10.76
N ASN A 733 -13.37 -23.23 -9.47
CA ASN A 733 -14.23 -23.54 -8.34
C ASN A 733 -14.81 -24.96 -8.31
N LEU A 734 -14.06 -25.96 -8.77
CA LEU A 734 -14.44 -27.35 -8.55
C LEU A 734 -14.31 -27.70 -7.06
N SER A 735 -15.19 -28.57 -6.57
CA SER A 735 -15.08 -29.11 -5.21
C SER A 735 -13.83 -29.97 -5.10
N TYR A 736 -13.10 -29.86 -3.98
CA TYR A 736 -11.94 -30.70 -3.71
C TYR A 736 -12.33 -32.18 -3.50
N GLY A 737 -11.40 -33.09 -3.78
CA GLY A 737 -11.59 -34.54 -3.59
C GLY A 737 -12.77 -35.14 -4.37
N THR A 738 -13.23 -34.48 -5.43
CA THR A 738 -14.45 -34.81 -6.17
C THR A 738 -14.11 -35.30 -7.57
N GLN A 739 -14.78 -36.36 -8.02
CA GLN A 739 -14.63 -36.90 -9.37
C GLN A 739 -15.48 -36.10 -10.36
N TYR A 740 -14.90 -35.77 -11.50
CA TYR A 740 -15.53 -35.06 -12.61
C TYR A 740 -15.40 -35.84 -13.92
N GLU A 741 -16.40 -35.67 -14.77
CA GLU A 741 -16.42 -36.14 -16.16
C GLU A 741 -16.39 -34.92 -17.08
N PHE A 742 -15.44 -34.90 -18.00
CA PHE A 742 -15.32 -33.89 -19.04
C PHE A 742 -15.52 -34.54 -20.41
N VAL A 743 -16.49 -34.03 -21.18
CA VAL A 743 -16.78 -34.52 -22.52
C VAL A 743 -16.31 -33.50 -23.54
N LEU A 744 -15.37 -33.90 -24.41
CA LEU A 744 -15.02 -33.19 -25.62
C LEU A 744 -15.79 -33.83 -26.79
N PRO A 745 -16.93 -33.27 -27.23
CA PRO A 745 -17.77 -33.93 -28.24
C PRO A 745 -17.12 -33.89 -29.63
N GLU A 746 -17.55 -34.81 -30.49
CA GLU A 746 -17.20 -34.79 -31.91
C GLU A 746 -17.56 -33.42 -32.53
N GLY A 747 -16.63 -32.85 -33.29
CA GLY A 747 -16.83 -31.56 -33.94
C GLY A 747 -16.67 -30.34 -33.02
N ALA A 748 -16.25 -30.50 -31.76
CA ALA A 748 -15.77 -29.39 -30.94
C ALA A 748 -14.38 -28.91 -31.36
N VAL A 749 -13.54 -29.83 -31.84
CA VAL A 749 -12.18 -29.56 -32.32
C VAL A 749 -12.02 -30.10 -33.74
N THR A 750 -11.40 -29.32 -34.61
CA THR A 750 -11.09 -29.69 -35.99
C THR A 750 -9.62 -29.45 -36.30
N ASN A 751 -9.06 -30.10 -37.33
CA ASN A 751 -7.82 -29.64 -37.94
C ASN A 751 -8.03 -28.28 -38.66
N LEU A 752 -6.97 -27.65 -39.17
CA LEU A 752 -7.10 -26.32 -39.78
C LEU A 752 -7.92 -26.31 -41.10
N VAL A 753 -8.09 -27.46 -41.76
CA VAL A 753 -8.96 -27.61 -42.96
C VAL A 753 -10.42 -27.98 -42.63
N GLY A 754 -10.75 -28.23 -41.36
CA GLY A 754 -12.12 -28.40 -40.86
C GLY A 754 -12.58 -29.84 -40.63
N ASN A 755 -11.70 -30.83 -40.68
CA ASN A 755 -12.05 -32.23 -40.36
C ASN A 755 -12.08 -32.45 -38.84
N SER A 756 -13.17 -33.02 -38.34
CA SER A 756 -13.45 -33.16 -36.91
C SER A 756 -12.62 -34.24 -36.22
N PHE A 757 -12.15 -33.92 -35.01
CA PHE A 757 -11.73 -34.93 -34.05
C PHE A 757 -12.98 -35.74 -33.60
N PRO A 758 -12.91 -37.08 -33.53
CA PRO A 758 -14.05 -37.94 -33.15
C PRO A 758 -14.62 -37.73 -31.74
N GLY A 759 -13.97 -36.92 -30.90
CA GLY A 759 -14.37 -36.67 -29.52
C GLY A 759 -13.77 -37.65 -28.51
N VAL A 760 -13.80 -37.29 -27.23
CA VAL A 760 -13.28 -38.10 -26.11
C VAL A 760 -13.98 -37.71 -24.80
N THR A 761 -14.12 -38.67 -23.89
CA THR A 761 -14.50 -38.41 -22.50
C THR A 761 -13.28 -38.59 -21.60
N LEU A 762 -13.02 -37.61 -20.74
CA LEU A 762 -11.94 -37.60 -19.77
C LEU A 762 -12.53 -37.64 -18.36
N HIS A 763 -12.06 -38.56 -17.52
CA HIS A 763 -12.39 -38.61 -16.10
C HIS A 763 -11.19 -38.17 -15.28
N PHE A 764 -11.42 -37.32 -14.27
CA PHE A 764 -10.40 -36.95 -13.31
C PHE A 764 -11.04 -36.63 -11.96
N SER A 765 -10.25 -36.69 -10.90
CA SER A 765 -10.63 -36.24 -9.57
C SER A 765 -9.79 -35.04 -9.19
N THR A 766 -10.43 -34.04 -8.60
CA THR A 766 -9.70 -32.97 -7.94
C THR A 766 -8.95 -33.54 -6.74
N VAL A 767 -7.76 -33.01 -6.45
CA VAL A 767 -7.01 -33.34 -5.25
C VAL A 767 -7.88 -33.04 -4.02
N PRO A 768 -7.76 -33.82 -2.93
CA PRO A 768 -8.18 -33.31 -1.63
C PRO A 768 -7.48 -31.98 -1.40
N ARG A 769 -8.15 -31.01 -0.76
CA ARG A 769 -7.49 -29.77 -0.38
C ARG A 769 -6.22 -30.15 0.41
N PRO A 770 -5.04 -29.60 0.05
CA PRO A 770 -3.84 -29.82 0.84
C PRO A 770 -4.05 -29.28 2.26
N ASP A 771 -3.52 -29.98 3.27
CA ASP A 771 -3.46 -29.36 4.60
C ASP A 771 -2.50 -28.16 4.51
N PRO A 772 -2.85 -27.02 5.11
CA PRO A 772 -1.97 -25.87 5.18
C PRO A 772 -0.80 -26.18 6.10
N ILE A 773 0.23 -25.37 5.95
CA ILE A 773 1.49 -25.56 6.64
C ILE A 773 1.32 -25.19 8.11
N ALA A 774 1.63 -26.14 9.00
CA ALA A 774 1.53 -25.92 10.44
C ALA A 774 2.43 -24.76 10.89
N ARG A 775 1.81 -23.72 11.43
CA ARG A 775 2.44 -22.50 11.96
C ARG A 775 1.55 -21.90 13.05
N VAL A 776 2.16 -21.20 13.99
CA VAL A 776 1.46 -20.45 15.03
C VAL A 776 1.09 -19.04 14.53
N PHE A 777 0.33 -18.29 15.31
CA PHE A 777 0.11 -16.87 15.06
C PHE A 777 1.43 -16.10 15.11
N ASP A 778 1.54 -15.06 14.28
CA ASP A 778 2.75 -14.26 14.14
C ASP A 778 2.90 -13.25 15.30
N ALA A 779 1.79 -12.83 15.92
CA ALA A 779 1.79 -12.00 17.12
C ALA A 779 0.54 -12.22 17.99
N ILE A 780 0.69 -12.08 19.31
CA ILE A 780 -0.39 -12.09 20.29
C ILE A 780 -0.51 -10.73 20.97
N VAL A 781 -1.72 -10.17 20.98
CA VAL A 781 -2.04 -8.93 21.67
C VAL A 781 -2.86 -9.23 22.92
N ALA A 782 -2.42 -8.70 24.06
CA ALA A 782 -3.15 -8.81 25.32
C ALA A 782 -2.98 -7.54 26.16
N ALA A 783 -4.09 -6.86 26.45
CA ALA A 783 -4.09 -5.62 27.24
C ALA A 783 -3.49 -5.79 28.66
N ASP A 784 -3.49 -7.01 29.20
CA ASP A 784 -2.96 -7.36 30.52
C ASP A 784 -1.45 -7.68 30.52
N GLY A 785 -0.78 -7.63 29.36
CA GLY A 785 0.65 -7.93 29.21
C GLY A 785 0.99 -9.42 29.11
N THR A 786 0.00 -10.31 28.93
CA THR A 786 0.23 -11.75 28.75
C THR A 786 0.54 -12.17 27.30
N GLY A 787 0.49 -11.23 26.35
CA GLY A 787 0.84 -11.42 24.94
C GLY A 787 2.20 -10.82 24.59
N ASP A 788 2.54 -10.85 23.30
CA ASP A 788 3.76 -10.21 22.76
C ASP A 788 3.66 -8.69 22.77
N TYR A 789 2.43 -8.15 22.63
CA TYR A 789 2.14 -6.72 22.62
C TYR A 789 0.93 -6.41 23.52
N THR A 790 0.88 -5.18 24.06
CA THR A 790 -0.25 -4.70 24.86
C THR A 790 -1.28 -3.89 24.07
N THR A 791 -0.93 -3.47 22.85
CA THR A 791 -1.80 -2.70 21.94
C THR A 791 -1.85 -3.32 20.56
N VAL A 792 -2.96 -3.10 19.85
CA VAL A 792 -3.15 -3.60 18.48
C VAL A 792 -2.24 -2.84 17.51
N GLN A 793 -2.08 -1.52 17.70
CA GLN A 793 -1.19 -0.72 16.85
C GLN A 793 0.26 -1.23 16.88
N ALA A 794 0.80 -1.58 18.06
CA ALA A 794 2.18 -2.05 18.18
C ALA A 794 2.43 -3.37 17.42
N ALA A 795 1.45 -4.28 17.43
CA ALA A 795 1.53 -5.53 16.67
C ALA A 795 1.49 -5.29 15.15
N ILE A 796 0.72 -4.29 14.68
CA ILE A 796 0.68 -3.88 13.26
C ILE A 796 1.99 -3.20 12.85
N ASP A 797 2.54 -2.33 13.70
CA ASP A 797 3.80 -1.63 13.46
C ASP A 797 4.97 -2.62 13.33
N ALA A 798 4.94 -3.71 14.08
CA ALA A 798 5.94 -4.78 14.03
C ALA A 798 5.82 -5.70 12.79
N ALA A 799 4.66 -5.75 12.13
CA ALA A 799 4.47 -6.59 10.95
C ALA A 799 5.41 -6.16 9.80
N PRO A 800 6.04 -7.06 9.04
CA PRO A 800 6.87 -6.64 7.89
C PRO A 800 6.04 -5.90 6.83
N ALA A 801 6.63 -4.92 6.15
CA ALA A 801 6.01 -4.25 5.00
C ALA A 801 6.08 -5.12 3.73
N GLY A 802 5.22 -4.83 2.74
CA GLY A 802 5.26 -5.46 1.41
C GLY A 802 4.92 -6.95 1.40
N ARG A 803 4.12 -7.41 2.36
CA ARG A 803 3.73 -8.81 2.49
C ARG A 803 2.86 -9.25 1.32
N SER A 804 2.98 -10.53 0.98
CA SER A 804 2.19 -11.22 -0.04
C SER A 804 1.33 -12.36 0.53
N MET A 805 1.38 -12.54 1.84
CA MET A 805 0.69 -13.61 2.56
C MET A 805 0.26 -13.09 3.95
N PRO A 806 -0.79 -13.67 4.54
CA PRO A 806 -1.33 -13.27 5.85
C PRO A 806 -0.27 -13.18 6.95
N TRP A 807 -0.26 -12.05 7.67
CA TRP A 807 0.35 -11.88 8.98
C TRP A 807 -0.75 -11.98 10.03
N LEU A 808 -0.73 -13.07 10.80
CA LEU A 808 -1.81 -13.44 11.71
C LEU A 808 -1.57 -12.86 13.11
N ILE A 809 -2.45 -11.96 13.53
CA ILE A 809 -2.41 -11.34 14.86
C ILE A 809 -3.63 -11.83 15.65
N PHE A 810 -3.40 -12.53 16.76
CA PHE A 810 -4.48 -12.91 17.68
C PHE A 810 -4.65 -11.84 18.76
N VAL A 811 -5.87 -11.36 18.96
CA VAL A 811 -6.19 -10.33 19.95
C VAL A 811 -7.03 -10.97 21.05
N LYS A 812 -6.45 -11.09 22.25
CA LYS A 812 -7.15 -11.62 23.43
C LYS A 812 -8.31 -10.70 23.82
N ASN A 813 -9.26 -11.26 24.58
CA ASN A 813 -10.31 -10.48 25.21
C ASN A 813 -9.72 -9.28 25.97
N GLY A 814 -10.34 -8.11 25.83
CA GLY A 814 -9.83 -6.87 26.39
C GLY A 814 -10.50 -5.63 25.80
N SER A 815 -10.31 -4.50 26.50
CA SER A 815 -10.73 -3.17 26.07
C SER A 815 -9.49 -2.41 25.59
N TYR A 816 -9.39 -2.23 24.27
CA TYR A 816 -8.26 -1.58 23.60
C TYR A 816 -8.66 -0.16 23.22
N ARG A 817 -8.36 0.80 24.13
CA ARG A 817 -8.66 2.22 23.91
C ARG A 817 -7.55 2.89 23.10
N GLU A 818 -7.60 2.76 21.79
CA GLU A 818 -6.57 3.24 20.86
C GLU A 818 -7.17 3.61 19.50
N GLN A 819 -6.49 4.49 18.76
CA GLN A 819 -6.72 4.62 17.32
C GLN A 819 -5.82 3.62 16.61
N VAL A 820 -6.40 2.81 15.72
CA VAL A 820 -5.65 1.83 14.92
C VAL A 820 -5.57 2.30 13.47
N ILE A 821 -4.35 2.42 12.95
CA ILE A 821 -4.07 2.74 11.55
C ILE A 821 -3.30 1.56 10.98
N VAL A 822 -3.81 0.97 9.90
CA VAL A 822 -3.08 0.00 9.08
C VAL A 822 -2.50 0.73 7.87
N PRO A 823 -1.19 1.03 7.86
CA PRO A 823 -0.54 1.76 6.77
C PRO A 823 -0.60 1.02 5.44
N LYS A 824 -0.49 1.75 4.32
CA LYS A 824 -0.66 1.20 2.96
C LYS A 824 0.32 0.07 2.64
N GLU A 825 1.53 0.16 3.15
CA GLU A 825 2.62 -0.80 2.97
C GLU A 825 2.47 -2.09 3.80
N LYS A 826 1.54 -2.13 4.77
CA LYS A 826 1.25 -3.30 5.62
C LYS A 826 0.08 -4.10 5.04
N SER A 827 0.28 -4.68 3.86
CA SER A 827 -0.68 -5.59 3.21
C SER A 827 -0.83 -6.91 3.96
N PHE A 828 -1.95 -7.62 3.74
CA PHE A 828 -2.19 -8.95 4.31
C PHE A 828 -2.21 -9.04 5.85
N ILE A 829 -2.70 -8.00 6.54
CA ILE A 829 -2.91 -8.06 8.00
C ILE A 829 -4.22 -8.81 8.30
N HIS A 830 -4.14 -9.85 9.11
CA HIS A 830 -5.29 -10.61 9.61
C HIS A 830 -5.41 -10.42 11.14
N LEU A 831 -6.44 -9.71 11.59
CA LEU A 831 -6.75 -9.48 13.01
C LEU A 831 -7.83 -10.46 13.48
N ILE A 832 -7.47 -11.40 14.35
CA ILE A 832 -8.39 -12.43 14.87
C ILE A 832 -8.65 -12.19 16.35
N GLY A 833 -9.85 -11.73 16.69
CA GLY A 833 -10.29 -11.57 18.06
C GLY A 833 -10.65 -12.91 18.72
N GLN A 834 -10.48 -12.98 20.03
CA GLN A 834 -10.86 -14.15 20.81
C GLN A 834 -12.38 -14.35 20.89
N ASP A 835 -13.12 -13.24 21.00
CA ASP A 835 -14.57 -13.19 21.12
C ASP A 835 -15.07 -11.78 20.74
N LYS A 836 -16.05 -11.70 19.83
CA LYS A 836 -16.58 -10.42 19.32
C LYS A 836 -17.19 -9.52 20.38
N GLU A 837 -17.72 -10.09 21.47
CA GLU A 837 -18.38 -9.34 22.54
C GLU A 837 -17.38 -8.82 23.59
N LYS A 838 -16.18 -9.42 23.65
CA LYS A 838 -15.18 -9.15 24.70
C LYS A 838 -13.87 -8.57 24.17
N THR A 839 -13.63 -8.65 22.87
CA THR A 839 -12.46 -8.06 22.19
C THR A 839 -12.89 -6.76 21.52
N ILE A 840 -12.64 -5.63 22.18
CA ILE A 840 -13.22 -4.33 21.81
C ILE A 840 -12.09 -3.34 21.51
N ILE A 841 -12.01 -2.87 20.26
CA ILE A 841 -11.15 -1.75 19.86
C ILE A 841 -12.04 -0.50 19.81
N HIS A 842 -11.70 0.51 20.60
CA HIS A 842 -12.56 1.67 20.75
C HIS A 842 -11.80 2.97 21.00
N HIS A 843 -12.43 4.08 20.66
CA HIS A 843 -11.99 5.41 21.08
C HIS A 843 -13.19 6.37 21.12
N LYS A 844 -13.05 7.46 21.86
CA LYS A 844 -14.03 8.56 21.88
C LYS A 844 -13.55 9.71 21.01
N LEU A 845 -14.12 9.89 19.82
CA LEU A 845 -13.74 10.97 18.89
C LEU A 845 -14.87 11.34 17.92
N ASN A 846 -14.87 12.59 17.43
CA ASN A 846 -15.73 13.07 16.34
C ASN A 846 -14.99 14.08 15.45
N VAL A 847 -15.60 14.45 14.32
CA VAL A 847 -15.01 15.41 13.36
C VAL A 847 -15.74 16.77 13.33
N GLY A 848 -16.45 17.11 14.40
CA GLY A 848 -17.19 18.37 14.49
C GLY A 848 -16.28 19.61 14.42
N GLY A 849 -16.69 20.62 13.64
CA GLY A 849 -16.00 21.91 13.61
C GLY A 849 -16.20 22.74 14.89
N LYS A 850 -15.41 23.80 15.07
CA LYS A 850 -15.52 24.68 16.24
C LYS A 850 -16.96 25.26 16.34
N PRO A 851 -17.64 25.13 17.49
CA PRO A 851 -18.97 25.72 17.68
C PRO A 851 -18.90 27.25 17.69
N ALA A 852 -20.05 27.91 17.49
CA ALA A 852 -20.14 29.36 17.54
C ALA A 852 -19.84 29.89 18.96
N GLU A 853 -19.37 31.13 19.05
CA GLU A 853 -19.00 31.74 20.33
C GLU A 853 -20.23 31.91 21.24
N GLY A 854 -20.20 31.27 22.41
CA GLY A 854 -21.31 31.22 23.37
C GLY A 854 -22.09 29.90 23.38
N ASP A 855 -21.92 29.05 22.37
CA ASP A 855 -22.47 27.69 22.36
C ASP A 855 -21.53 26.74 23.10
N ASN A 856 -22.02 26.13 24.18
CA ASN A 856 -21.29 25.08 24.90
C ASN A 856 -21.70 23.72 24.34
N ASP A 857 -21.01 23.28 23.28
CA ASP A 857 -21.30 21.99 22.65
C ASP A 857 -20.28 20.93 23.09
N GLU A 858 -20.77 19.87 23.75
CA GLU A 858 -19.93 18.81 24.34
C GLU A 858 -19.07 18.10 23.30
N PHE A 859 -19.54 18.03 22.04
CA PHE A 859 -18.80 17.38 20.96
C PHE A 859 -17.44 18.04 20.72
N TRP A 860 -17.32 19.34 20.94
CA TRP A 860 -16.07 20.07 20.70
C TRP A 860 -14.93 19.55 21.57
N LYS A 861 -15.22 19.05 22.77
CA LYS A 861 -14.23 18.44 23.67
C LYS A 861 -13.57 17.20 23.07
N TYR A 862 -14.27 16.45 22.23
CA TYR A 862 -13.80 15.20 21.62
C TYR A 862 -13.65 15.33 20.10
N SER A 863 -13.58 16.55 19.58
CA SER A 863 -13.36 16.79 18.16
C SER A 863 -11.87 16.70 17.82
N VAL A 864 -11.55 15.99 16.74
CA VAL A 864 -10.19 15.93 16.19
C VAL A 864 -9.70 17.29 15.65
N HIS A 865 -10.59 18.27 15.50
CA HIS A 865 -10.26 19.63 15.08
C HIS A 865 -10.02 20.59 16.25
N ASN A 866 -10.26 20.16 17.49
CA ASN A 866 -10.04 21.00 18.68
C ASN A 866 -8.61 20.83 19.20
N PRO A 867 -7.75 21.88 19.16
CA PRO A 867 -6.39 21.82 19.68
C PRO A 867 -6.26 21.46 21.16
N ALA A 868 -7.35 21.58 21.93
CA ALA A 868 -7.40 21.22 23.36
C ALA A 868 -7.92 19.79 23.62
N SER A 869 -8.31 19.03 22.58
CA SER A 869 -8.79 17.66 22.72
C SER A 869 -7.65 16.65 22.78
N GLU A 870 -7.84 15.54 23.50
CA GLU A 870 -6.88 14.41 23.51
C GLU A 870 -6.72 13.75 22.14
N VAL A 871 -7.71 13.94 21.25
CA VAL A 871 -7.74 13.37 19.89
C VAL A 871 -7.42 14.38 18.80
N TYR A 872 -6.85 15.53 19.16
CA TYR A 872 -6.46 16.54 18.17
C TYR A 872 -5.54 15.93 17.11
N GLN A 873 -5.88 16.14 15.83
CA GLN A 873 -5.16 15.60 14.65
C GLN A 873 -5.22 14.08 14.46
N PHE A 874 -6.05 13.35 15.21
CA PHE A 874 -6.37 11.97 14.86
C PHE A 874 -7.10 11.90 13.51
N GLU A 875 -7.02 10.76 12.83
CA GLU A 875 -7.59 10.54 11.48
C GLU A 875 -9.13 10.65 11.37
N GLY A 876 -9.85 11.04 12.43
CA GLY A 876 -11.31 11.18 12.42
C GLY A 876 -12.10 9.87 12.49
N THR A 877 -11.43 8.74 12.72
CA THR A 877 -12.01 7.39 12.87
C THR A 877 -11.27 6.61 13.96
N VAL A 878 -11.93 5.66 14.62
CA VAL A 878 -11.27 4.75 15.57
C VAL A 878 -10.29 3.83 14.84
N VAL A 879 -10.72 3.24 13.72
CA VAL A 879 -9.85 2.39 12.89
C VAL A 879 -9.81 2.90 11.45
N LYS A 880 -8.61 2.98 10.88
CA LYS A 880 -8.37 3.33 9.48
C LYS A 880 -7.52 2.27 8.79
N ILE A 881 -8.08 1.64 7.76
CA ILE A 881 -7.41 0.62 6.95
C ILE A 881 -7.00 1.26 5.62
N ASN A 882 -5.72 1.55 5.46
CA ASN A 882 -5.16 2.07 4.20
C ASN A 882 -4.49 0.97 3.35
N SER A 883 -4.37 -0.27 3.85
CA SER A 883 -3.72 -1.39 3.17
C SER A 883 -4.67 -2.24 2.34
N THR A 884 -4.12 -2.99 1.38
CA THR A 884 -4.85 -4.07 0.68
C THR A 884 -4.81 -5.38 1.46
N ASP A 885 -5.76 -6.27 1.16
CA ASP A 885 -5.80 -7.65 1.68
C ASP A 885 -5.97 -7.72 3.21
N PHE A 886 -6.72 -6.79 3.78
CA PHE A 886 -7.02 -6.78 5.22
C PHE A 886 -8.14 -7.76 5.56
N TYR A 887 -7.98 -8.53 6.63
CA TYR A 887 -9.02 -9.40 7.19
C TYR A 887 -9.18 -9.19 8.69
N SER A 888 -10.44 -9.17 9.16
CA SER A 888 -10.75 -9.17 10.59
C SER A 888 -11.88 -10.13 10.93
N GLU A 889 -11.74 -10.79 12.07
CA GLU A 889 -12.75 -11.69 12.64
C GLU A 889 -12.92 -11.46 14.14
N ASN A 890 -14.15 -11.60 14.66
CA ASN A 890 -14.45 -11.67 16.09
C ASN A 890 -14.00 -10.44 16.91
N ILE A 891 -14.09 -9.24 16.32
CA ILE A 891 -13.74 -7.98 16.99
C ILE A 891 -14.91 -6.99 16.92
N SER A 892 -15.12 -6.24 18.01
CA SER A 892 -16.00 -5.07 18.03
C SER A 892 -15.19 -3.79 17.85
N TYR A 893 -15.54 -3.00 16.84
CA TYR A 893 -15.03 -1.66 16.55
C TYR A 893 -16.06 -0.63 16.98
N VAL A 894 -15.69 0.21 17.96
CA VAL A 894 -16.66 1.09 18.63
C VAL A 894 -16.14 2.51 18.69
N ASN A 895 -16.95 3.48 18.22
CA ASN A 895 -16.72 4.87 18.53
C ASN A 895 -17.60 5.29 19.72
N ASP A 896 -16.96 5.50 20.86
CA ASP A 896 -17.64 5.82 22.12
C ASP A 896 -18.42 7.14 22.04
N TRP A 897 -17.99 8.09 21.20
CA TRP A 897 -18.75 9.34 21.02
C TRP A 897 -20.14 9.05 20.47
N GLY A 898 -20.24 8.23 19.42
CA GLY A 898 -21.54 7.88 18.82
C GLY A 898 -22.43 7.11 19.79
N ILE A 899 -21.86 6.15 20.52
CA ILE A 899 -22.58 5.34 21.50
C ILE A 899 -23.11 6.19 22.66
N ASP A 900 -22.27 7.05 23.22
CA ASP A 900 -22.61 7.84 24.40
C ASP A 900 -23.52 9.03 24.07
N SER A 901 -23.23 9.76 23.00
CA SER A 901 -23.94 11.00 22.66
C SER A 901 -25.27 10.73 21.94
N GLN A 902 -25.34 9.67 21.13
CA GLN A 902 -26.45 9.39 20.21
C GLN A 902 -26.90 10.63 19.43
N ALA A 903 -25.94 11.45 19.03
CA ALA A 903 -26.15 12.69 18.32
C ALA A 903 -25.03 12.89 17.27
N GLY A 904 -25.25 13.84 16.36
CA GLY A 904 -24.16 14.36 15.56
C GLY A 904 -23.14 15.12 16.42
N PRO A 905 -21.97 15.48 15.88
CA PRO A 905 -21.52 15.31 14.50
C PRO A 905 -21.03 13.88 14.20
N GLN A 906 -20.51 13.66 12.98
CA GLN A 906 -19.99 12.39 12.49
C GLN A 906 -18.91 11.81 13.43
N ALA A 907 -18.96 10.49 13.64
CA ALA A 907 -18.04 9.78 14.52
C ALA A 907 -17.80 8.36 14.01
N LEU A 908 -16.76 8.18 13.20
CA LEU A 908 -16.49 6.91 12.53
C LEU A 908 -15.90 5.89 13.50
N ALA A 909 -16.38 4.64 13.43
CA ALA A 909 -15.71 3.48 14.02
C ALA A 909 -14.72 2.85 13.04
N MET A 910 -15.04 2.87 11.74
CA MET A 910 -14.25 2.23 10.70
C MET A 910 -14.12 3.10 9.45
N SER A 911 -12.93 3.10 8.85
CA SER A 911 -12.66 3.70 7.54
C SER A 911 -11.79 2.75 6.72
N THR A 912 -12.30 2.24 5.60
CA THR A 912 -11.58 1.34 4.69
C THR A 912 -11.27 2.06 3.38
N GLN A 913 -10.00 2.32 3.10
CA GLN A 913 -9.55 3.21 2.03
C GLN A 913 -8.82 2.50 0.87
N ASN A 914 -8.87 1.17 0.81
CA ASN A 914 -8.17 0.38 -0.21
C ASN A 914 -8.91 -0.93 -0.58
N ASP A 915 -8.41 -1.68 -1.57
CA ASP A 915 -9.03 -2.91 -2.10
C ASP A 915 -8.87 -4.14 -1.19
N ARG A 916 -9.78 -5.10 -1.35
CA ARG A 916 -9.76 -6.43 -0.70
C ARG A 916 -9.80 -6.41 0.83
N SER A 917 -10.74 -5.67 1.41
CA SER A 917 -11.02 -5.71 2.86
C SER A 917 -12.13 -6.72 3.18
N ALA A 918 -11.90 -7.63 4.14
CA ALA A 918 -12.86 -8.65 4.54
C ALA A 918 -13.16 -8.64 6.05
N PHE A 919 -14.42 -8.80 6.43
CA PHE A 919 -14.86 -8.81 7.84
C PHE A 919 -15.86 -9.92 8.11
N PHE A 920 -15.61 -10.71 9.15
CA PHE A 920 -16.45 -11.83 9.56
C PHE A 920 -16.80 -11.77 11.05
N ASN A 921 -18.09 -11.87 11.39
CA ASN A 921 -18.54 -11.93 12.78
C ASN A 921 -18.07 -10.75 13.65
N CYS A 922 -17.93 -9.56 13.04
CA CYS A 922 -17.53 -8.32 13.71
C CYS A 922 -18.73 -7.45 14.10
N LYS A 923 -18.50 -6.47 14.98
CA LYS A 923 -19.45 -5.39 15.24
C LYS A 923 -18.85 -4.03 14.93
N PHE A 924 -19.64 -3.15 14.33
CA PHE A 924 -19.28 -1.76 14.06
C PHE A 924 -20.35 -0.88 14.70
N ARG A 925 -19.96 -0.06 15.67
CA ARG A 925 -20.92 0.66 16.50
C ARG A 925 -20.55 2.13 16.65
N SER A 926 -21.47 2.99 16.22
CA SER A 926 -21.46 4.43 16.44
C SER A 926 -22.88 4.98 16.22
N TYR A 927 -23.01 6.23 15.76
CA TYR A 927 -24.29 6.88 15.51
C TYR A 927 -24.35 7.48 14.10
N GLN A 928 -23.68 8.60 13.85
CA GLN A 928 -23.56 9.18 12.52
C GLN A 928 -22.24 8.75 11.88
N ASP A 929 -22.31 8.27 10.62
CA ASP A 929 -21.16 7.91 9.79
C ASP A 929 -20.32 6.75 10.40
N THR A 930 -20.95 5.69 10.95
CA THR A 930 -20.25 4.57 11.61
C THR A 930 -19.12 3.97 10.77
N TRP A 931 -19.32 3.74 9.47
CA TRP A 931 -18.31 3.18 8.58
C TRP A 931 -18.27 3.90 7.23
N MET A 932 -17.08 4.44 6.92
CA MET A 932 -16.72 4.97 5.62
C MET A 932 -15.98 3.93 4.73
N THR A 933 -16.53 3.59 3.57
CA THR A 933 -15.81 2.89 2.49
C THR A 933 -14.94 3.88 1.69
N SER A 934 -14.16 3.38 0.73
CA SER A 934 -13.14 4.18 0.03
C SER A 934 -13.66 5.53 -0.48
N SER A 935 -12.89 6.59 -0.23
CA SER A 935 -13.11 7.92 -0.82
C SER A 935 -12.39 8.14 -2.15
N ALA A 936 -11.51 7.20 -2.55
CA ALA A 936 -10.80 7.28 -3.81
C ALA A 936 -11.79 7.12 -4.98
N ASN A 937 -11.68 7.98 -5.99
CA ASN A 937 -12.41 7.86 -7.27
C ASN A 937 -11.90 6.68 -8.14
N ASP A 938 -11.19 5.73 -7.53
CA ASP A 938 -10.82 4.47 -8.17
C ASP A 938 -11.96 3.49 -7.92
N ASN A 939 -12.82 3.32 -8.93
CA ASN A 939 -14.14 2.69 -8.87
C ASN A 939 -14.13 1.17 -8.54
N ASN A 940 -13.04 0.61 -8.00
CA ASN A 940 -12.89 -0.84 -7.82
C ASN A 940 -12.34 -1.33 -6.46
N HIS A 941 -12.26 -0.49 -5.41
CA HIS A 941 -11.92 -1.01 -4.07
C HIS A 941 -13.08 -1.85 -3.51
N ARG A 942 -12.86 -3.16 -3.31
CA ARG A 942 -13.85 -4.14 -2.86
C ARG A 942 -13.78 -4.36 -1.35
N THR A 943 -14.95 -4.41 -0.73
CA THR A 943 -15.15 -4.82 0.66
C THR A 943 -16.12 -5.99 0.72
N TYR A 944 -15.78 -7.03 1.48
CA TYR A 944 -16.66 -8.16 1.74
C TYR A 944 -16.98 -8.25 3.24
N VAL A 945 -18.27 -8.38 3.58
CA VAL A 945 -18.73 -8.39 4.98
C VAL A 945 -19.75 -9.50 5.15
N THR A 946 -19.57 -10.37 6.15
CA THR A 946 -20.58 -11.38 6.47
C THR A 946 -20.72 -11.68 7.95
N ASP A 947 -21.94 -12.06 8.34
CA ASP A 947 -22.33 -12.38 9.73
C ASP A 947 -22.01 -11.25 10.74
N CYS A 948 -22.00 -9.99 10.28
CA CYS A 948 -21.63 -8.83 11.08
C CYS A 948 -22.83 -8.10 11.68
N TRP A 949 -22.54 -7.12 12.54
CA TRP A 949 -23.49 -6.16 13.09
C TRP A 949 -23.04 -4.73 12.80
N LEU A 950 -23.81 -3.97 12.03
CA LEU A 950 -23.56 -2.56 11.73
C LEU A 950 -24.63 -1.71 12.41
N GLU A 951 -24.22 -0.86 13.34
CA GLU A 951 -25.11 -0.07 14.18
C GLU A 951 -24.92 1.44 13.95
N GLY A 952 -26.02 2.16 13.76
CA GLY A 952 -25.99 3.60 13.56
C GLY A 952 -27.35 4.26 13.36
N ALA A 953 -27.32 5.51 12.88
CA ALA A 953 -28.46 6.41 12.81
C ALA A 953 -28.52 7.23 11.52
N VAL A 954 -27.44 7.93 11.14
CA VAL A 954 -27.42 8.74 9.92
C VAL A 954 -26.22 8.31 9.10
N ASP A 955 -26.48 7.89 7.86
CA ASP A 955 -25.47 7.57 6.85
C ASP A 955 -24.39 6.61 7.36
N TYR A 956 -24.78 5.65 8.19
CA TYR A 956 -23.82 4.90 8.98
C TYR A 956 -23.00 3.87 8.17
N PHE A 957 -23.34 3.68 6.89
CA PHE A 957 -22.48 3.02 5.90
C PHE A 957 -22.41 3.86 4.62
N TYR A 958 -21.28 4.54 4.37
CA TYR A 958 -21.17 5.59 3.35
C TYR A 958 -19.82 5.59 2.65
N GLY A 959 -19.68 6.33 1.54
CA GLY A 959 -18.45 6.34 0.73
C GLY A 959 -18.64 5.79 -0.69
N GLY A 960 -17.52 5.61 -1.43
CA GLY A 960 -17.51 5.30 -2.86
C GLY A 960 -16.89 3.96 -3.24
N GLY A 961 -16.45 3.14 -2.28
CA GLY A 961 -15.93 1.78 -2.55
C GLY A 961 -17.05 0.78 -2.84
N ASN A 962 -16.77 -0.32 -3.53
CA ASN A 962 -17.74 -1.41 -3.71
C ASN A 962 -17.84 -2.27 -2.44
N ALA A 963 -19.05 -2.71 -2.09
CA ALA A 963 -19.25 -3.58 -0.93
C ALA A 963 -20.26 -4.69 -1.24
N TYR A 964 -19.87 -5.93 -0.99
CA TYR A 964 -20.80 -7.06 -0.92
C TYR A 964 -20.97 -7.47 0.54
N VAL A 965 -22.14 -7.19 1.09
CA VAL A 965 -22.49 -7.49 2.49
C VAL A 965 -23.55 -8.56 2.48
N GLU A 966 -23.33 -9.66 3.21
CA GLU A 966 -24.34 -10.71 3.33
C GLU A 966 -24.57 -11.15 4.78
N LYS A 967 -25.77 -11.67 5.08
CA LYS A 967 -26.11 -12.22 6.42
C LYS A 967 -25.81 -11.28 7.60
N THR A 968 -25.85 -9.99 7.35
CA THR A 968 -25.41 -8.97 8.30
C THR A 968 -26.61 -8.17 8.79
N THR A 969 -26.58 -7.79 10.06
CA THR A 969 -27.65 -6.98 10.67
C THR A 969 -27.29 -5.50 10.62
N PHE A 970 -28.16 -4.72 10.00
CA PHE A 970 -28.16 -3.26 10.00
C PHE A 970 -29.10 -2.76 11.11
N TYR A 971 -28.53 -2.30 12.23
CA TYR A 971 -29.25 -1.93 13.46
C TYR A 971 -29.44 -0.42 13.60
N ASN A 972 -30.70 0.04 13.55
CA ASN A 972 -31.08 1.45 13.52
C ASN A 972 -31.36 2.00 14.93
N LEU A 973 -30.75 3.14 15.27
CA LEU A 973 -30.79 3.71 16.62
C LEU A 973 -31.82 4.85 16.83
N ARG A 974 -32.51 5.34 15.79
CA ARG A 974 -33.48 6.45 15.94
C ARG A 974 -34.61 6.43 14.92
N SER A 975 -35.61 7.27 15.17
CA SER A 975 -36.65 7.61 14.20
C SER A 975 -36.03 8.25 12.94
N GLY A 976 -36.44 7.75 11.76
CA GLY A 976 -35.96 8.23 10.47
C GLY A 976 -34.45 8.10 10.29
N ALA A 977 -33.86 7.00 10.73
CA ALA A 977 -32.47 6.67 10.42
C ALA A 977 -32.30 6.42 8.92
N VAL A 978 -31.07 6.62 8.45
CA VAL A 978 -30.66 6.39 7.06
C VAL A 978 -29.50 5.41 7.08
N ILE A 979 -29.67 4.26 6.42
CA ILE A 979 -28.65 3.19 6.43
C ILE A 979 -27.44 3.61 5.59
N VAL A 980 -27.64 3.86 4.29
CA VAL A 980 -26.53 4.18 3.38
C VAL A 980 -26.52 5.58 2.81
N ALA A 981 -25.31 6.10 2.60
CA ALA A 981 -25.05 7.31 1.82
C ALA A 981 -23.90 7.11 0.80
N PRO A 982 -24.13 6.31 -0.26
CA PRO A 982 -23.12 6.01 -1.26
C PRO A 982 -22.74 7.23 -2.13
N SER A 983 -21.50 7.24 -2.62
CA SER A 983 -20.92 8.29 -3.49
C SER A 983 -20.12 7.72 -4.68
N HIS A 984 -20.47 6.53 -5.17
CA HIS A 984 -19.78 5.86 -6.28
C HIS A 984 -19.64 6.74 -7.54
N GLY A 985 -18.44 6.73 -8.13
CA GLY A 985 -18.14 7.46 -9.36
C GLY A 985 -18.90 6.93 -10.58
N ALA A 986 -19.02 7.75 -11.62
CA ALA A 986 -19.60 7.31 -12.89
C ALA A 986 -18.78 6.13 -13.46
N GLY A 987 -19.47 5.11 -13.98
CA GLY A 987 -18.85 3.89 -14.50
C GLY A 987 -18.53 2.82 -13.45
N THR A 988 -18.89 3.03 -12.18
CA THR A 988 -18.80 1.98 -11.14
C THR A 988 -19.62 0.75 -11.54
N ARG A 989 -19.02 -0.44 -11.43
CA ARG A 989 -19.61 -1.69 -11.92
C ARG A 989 -20.68 -2.26 -10.98
N TRP A 990 -20.46 -2.21 -9.66
CA TRP A 990 -21.28 -2.96 -8.70
C TRP A 990 -21.94 -2.08 -7.63
N GLY A 991 -21.19 -1.21 -6.95
CA GLY A 991 -21.66 -0.40 -5.84
C GLY A 991 -21.83 -1.17 -4.52
N TYR A 992 -22.90 -0.85 -3.77
CA TYR A 992 -23.27 -1.58 -2.56
C TYR A 992 -24.31 -2.66 -2.86
N ILE A 993 -24.00 -3.91 -2.49
CA ILE A 993 -24.87 -5.08 -2.64
C ILE A 993 -25.08 -5.70 -1.28
N PHE A 994 -26.34 -5.77 -0.85
CA PHE A 994 -26.71 -6.33 0.44
C PHE A 994 -27.60 -7.55 0.22
N ASP A 995 -27.07 -8.75 0.42
CA ASP A 995 -27.78 -10.01 0.14
C ASP A 995 -28.06 -10.83 1.41
N HIS A 996 -29.30 -11.29 1.61
CA HIS A 996 -29.69 -12.03 2.82
C HIS A 996 -29.41 -11.29 4.13
N CYS A 997 -29.40 -9.96 4.11
CA CYS A 997 -29.19 -9.12 5.29
C CYS A 997 -30.48 -8.95 6.11
N THR A 998 -30.34 -8.45 7.34
CA THR A 998 -31.46 -8.09 8.21
C THR A 998 -31.42 -6.59 8.53
N VAL A 999 -32.53 -5.88 8.37
CA VAL A 999 -32.69 -4.52 8.88
C VAL A 999 -33.51 -4.57 10.17
N ASP A 1000 -32.92 -4.11 11.26
CA ASP A 1000 -33.50 -4.13 12.60
C ASP A 1000 -33.24 -2.79 13.31
N GLY A 1001 -33.70 -2.63 14.54
CA GLY A 1001 -33.39 -1.43 15.32
C GLY A 1001 -34.03 -1.42 16.69
N ASN A 1002 -33.75 -0.34 17.42
CA ASN A 1002 -34.37 -0.12 18.72
C ASN A 1002 -35.85 0.30 18.60
N ALA A 1003 -36.53 0.43 19.73
CA ALA A 1003 -37.94 0.80 19.77
C ALA A 1003 -38.24 2.16 19.11
N SER A 1004 -37.31 3.12 19.15
CA SER A 1004 -37.47 4.43 18.51
C SER A 1004 -37.34 4.38 16.99
N ALA A 1005 -36.63 3.39 16.44
CA ALA A 1005 -36.51 3.18 15.01
C ALA A 1005 -37.73 2.46 14.40
N ALA A 1006 -38.50 1.71 15.19
CA ALA A 1006 -39.65 0.93 14.73
C ALA A 1006 -40.92 1.77 14.45
N ASP A 1007 -40.78 2.98 13.91
CA ASP A 1007 -41.87 3.95 13.69
C ASP A 1007 -42.30 4.11 12.22
N GLY A 1008 -41.69 3.35 11.31
CA GLY A 1008 -42.01 3.34 9.88
C GLY A 1008 -41.44 4.52 9.09
N LYS A 1009 -40.46 5.26 9.62
CA LYS A 1009 -39.84 6.40 8.93
C LYS A 1009 -38.43 6.14 8.39
N GLN A 1010 -37.90 4.95 8.64
CA GLN A 1010 -36.54 4.56 8.30
C GLN A 1010 -36.31 4.59 6.78
N LYS A 1011 -35.08 4.93 6.37
CA LYS A 1011 -34.65 4.99 4.98
C LYS A 1011 -33.55 3.98 4.72
N LEU A 1012 -33.66 3.28 3.60
CA LEU A 1012 -32.61 2.40 3.08
C LEU A 1012 -31.38 3.22 2.68
N GLY A 1013 -31.56 4.41 2.10
CA GLY A 1013 -30.43 5.28 1.82
C GLY A 1013 -30.78 6.59 1.14
N ARG A 1014 -29.72 7.35 0.85
CA ARG A 1014 -29.77 8.61 0.11
C ARG A 1014 -28.50 8.83 -0.73
N PRO A 1015 -28.60 9.49 -1.90
CA PRO A 1015 -27.47 9.61 -2.82
C PRO A 1015 -26.56 10.77 -2.42
N TRP A 1016 -25.42 10.49 -1.81
CA TRP A 1016 -24.54 11.52 -1.28
C TRP A 1016 -23.95 12.40 -2.38
N HIS A 1017 -23.23 11.78 -3.32
CA HIS A 1017 -22.57 12.44 -4.45
C HIS A 1017 -22.50 11.50 -5.66
N ASN A 1018 -22.09 12.04 -6.82
CA ASN A 1018 -21.76 11.29 -8.03
C ASN A 1018 -22.95 10.49 -8.64
N SER A 1019 -22.76 9.20 -8.93
CA SER A 1019 -23.76 8.34 -9.58
C SER A 1019 -23.90 7.02 -8.82
N PRO A 1020 -24.46 7.05 -7.59
CA PRO A 1020 -24.34 5.94 -6.67
C PRO A 1020 -25.21 4.74 -7.04
N ILE A 1021 -24.73 3.55 -6.66
CA ILE A 1021 -25.43 2.27 -6.79
C ILE A 1021 -25.61 1.63 -5.41
N THR A 1022 -26.83 1.19 -5.11
CA THR A 1022 -27.14 0.33 -3.95
C THR A 1022 -28.28 -0.61 -4.28
N VAL A 1023 -28.11 -1.89 -3.94
CA VAL A 1023 -29.15 -2.92 -4.10
C VAL A 1023 -29.31 -3.74 -2.82
N TYR A 1024 -30.56 -3.95 -2.40
CA TYR A 1024 -30.90 -4.91 -1.33
C TYR A 1024 -31.57 -6.14 -1.96
N LEU A 1025 -30.99 -7.31 -1.73
CA LEU A 1025 -31.40 -8.59 -2.27
C LEU A 1025 -31.78 -9.51 -1.10
N ASN A 1026 -32.92 -10.19 -1.20
CA ASN A 1026 -33.34 -11.21 -0.22
C ASN A 1026 -33.29 -10.75 1.25
N THR A 1027 -33.55 -9.46 1.50
CA THR A 1027 -33.32 -8.82 2.81
C THR A 1027 -34.56 -8.89 3.69
N THR A 1028 -34.40 -9.26 4.95
CA THR A 1028 -35.48 -9.27 5.96
C THR A 1028 -35.53 -7.93 6.70
N MET A 1029 -36.71 -7.30 6.74
CA MET A 1029 -36.97 -6.06 7.48
C MET A 1029 -37.74 -6.39 8.77
N ASN A 1030 -37.03 -6.42 9.91
CA ASN A 1030 -37.62 -6.68 11.23
C ASN A 1030 -38.41 -5.48 11.77
N ILE A 1031 -38.03 -4.28 11.34
CA ILE A 1031 -38.71 -3.03 11.63
C ILE A 1031 -39.28 -2.41 10.35
N PRO A 1032 -40.38 -1.62 10.43
CA PRO A 1032 -40.99 -1.02 9.24
C PRO A 1032 -40.09 0.05 8.61
N ILE A 1033 -39.96 -0.02 7.28
CA ILE A 1033 -39.30 0.99 6.43
C ILE A 1033 -40.36 1.94 5.87
N ALA A 1034 -39.99 3.21 5.65
CA ALA A 1034 -40.88 4.16 5.00
C ALA A 1034 -41.33 3.64 3.61
N PRO A 1035 -42.60 3.82 3.21
CA PRO A 1035 -43.09 3.33 1.91
C PRO A 1035 -42.23 3.73 0.72
N GLU A 1036 -41.69 4.95 0.72
CA GLU A 1036 -40.80 5.48 -0.31
C GLU A 1036 -39.39 4.87 -0.27
N GLY A 1037 -38.96 4.28 0.85
CA GLY A 1037 -37.67 3.59 1.06
C GLY A 1037 -36.43 4.49 1.03
N TRP A 1038 -36.33 5.40 0.07
CA TRP A 1038 -35.17 6.24 -0.21
C TRP A 1038 -35.49 7.71 -0.03
N THR A 1039 -34.48 8.56 0.10
CA THR A 1039 -34.65 10.02 0.24
C THR A 1039 -33.62 10.82 -0.58
N ASP A 1040 -33.91 12.10 -0.79
CA ASP A 1040 -33.04 13.04 -1.54
C ASP A 1040 -31.80 13.44 -0.72
N MET A 1041 -30.72 13.78 -1.43
CA MET A 1041 -29.53 14.44 -0.88
C MET A 1041 -28.78 15.23 -1.98
N GLY A 1042 -27.70 14.68 -2.55
CA GLY A 1042 -26.75 15.44 -3.38
C GLY A 1042 -26.44 14.80 -4.73
N ALA A 1043 -27.22 13.84 -5.22
CA ALA A 1043 -27.05 13.21 -6.53
C ALA A 1043 -28.33 12.53 -7.05
N VAL A 1044 -28.35 12.20 -8.34
CA VAL A 1044 -29.32 11.25 -8.92
C VAL A 1044 -28.62 9.87 -8.96
N PRO A 1045 -29.16 8.83 -8.30
CA PRO A 1045 -28.56 7.50 -8.30
C PRO A 1045 -28.52 6.89 -9.71
N ALA A 1046 -27.47 6.11 -10.01
CA ALA A 1046 -27.50 5.22 -11.16
C ALA A 1046 -28.50 4.07 -10.93
N LEU A 1047 -28.54 3.53 -9.71
CA LEU A 1047 -29.45 2.44 -9.32
C LEU A 1047 -29.62 2.37 -7.81
N PHE A 1048 -30.83 2.56 -7.30
CA PHE A 1048 -31.22 2.27 -5.91
C PHE A 1048 -32.41 1.33 -5.92
N ALA A 1049 -32.18 0.03 -5.76
CA ALA A 1049 -33.22 -0.97 -6.00
C ALA A 1049 -33.29 -2.07 -4.95
N GLU A 1050 -34.44 -2.74 -4.91
CA GLU A 1050 -34.66 -3.91 -4.07
C GLU A 1050 -35.10 -5.12 -4.91
N TYR A 1051 -34.82 -6.32 -4.38
CA TYR A 1051 -35.37 -7.58 -4.86
C TYR A 1051 -35.69 -8.50 -3.68
N ASN A 1052 -36.91 -9.04 -3.67
CA ASN A 1052 -37.32 -10.07 -2.71
C ASN A 1052 -37.15 -9.66 -1.22
N SER A 1053 -37.41 -8.38 -0.90
CA SER A 1053 -37.43 -7.91 0.49
C SER A 1053 -38.62 -8.51 1.25
N MET A 1054 -38.37 -9.04 2.44
CA MET A 1054 -39.36 -9.72 3.27
C MET A 1054 -39.59 -8.98 4.59
N ASP A 1055 -40.77 -9.10 5.18
CA ASP A 1055 -41.00 -8.70 6.57
C ASP A 1055 -40.46 -9.75 7.56
N LYS A 1056 -40.53 -9.44 8.86
CA LYS A 1056 -40.11 -10.33 9.95
C LYS A 1056 -40.80 -11.71 9.96
N ASP A 1057 -41.98 -11.82 9.34
CA ASP A 1057 -42.79 -13.04 9.29
C ASP A 1057 -42.57 -13.82 7.99
N GLY A 1058 -41.67 -13.34 7.11
CA GLY A 1058 -41.30 -13.97 5.85
C GLY A 1058 -42.22 -13.63 4.68
N ASN A 1059 -43.08 -12.60 4.79
CA ASN A 1059 -43.94 -12.18 3.69
C ASN A 1059 -43.25 -11.14 2.80
N PRO A 1060 -43.44 -11.18 1.46
CA PRO A 1060 -42.91 -10.16 0.57
C PRO A 1060 -43.45 -8.75 0.88
N ILE A 1061 -42.55 -7.76 0.91
CA ILE A 1061 -42.90 -6.35 1.07
C ILE A 1061 -43.35 -5.76 -0.27
N ASP A 1062 -44.41 -4.94 -0.26
CA ASP A 1062 -44.84 -4.18 -1.44
C ASP A 1062 -43.86 -3.05 -1.76
N LEU A 1063 -43.21 -3.15 -2.93
CA LEU A 1063 -42.19 -2.20 -3.39
C LEU A 1063 -42.76 -1.11 -4.33
N ASN A 1064 -44.06 -1.12 -4.65
CA ASN A 1064 -44.65 -0.21 -5.63
C ASN A 1064 -44.57 1.27 -5.24
N ASN A 1065 -44.41 1.58 -3.95
CA ASN A 1065 -44.35 2.95 -3.45
C ASN A 1065 -42.91 3.50 -3.35
N ARG A 1066 -41.90 2.72 -3.76
CA ARG A 1066 -40.50 3.17 -3.68
C ARG A 1066 -40.23 4.39 -4.56
N LYS A 1067 -39.41 5.30 -4.03
CA LYS A 1067 -39.00 6.52 -4.71
C LYS A 1067 -38.19 6.18 -5.97
N THR A 1068 -38.63 6.72 -7.09
CA THR A 1068 -37.95 6.61 -8.40
C THR A 1068 -37.49 7.95 -8.95
N THR A 1069 -37.89 9.08 -8.34
CA THR A 1069 -37.50 10.43 -8.75
C THR A 1069 -36.70 11.10 -7.64
N TYR A 1070 -35.54 11.64 -7.98
CA TYR A 1070 -34.59 12.26 -7.06
C TYR A 1070 -34.32 13.71 -7.45
N THR A 1071 -34.13 14.55 -6.46
CA THR A 1071 -33.80 15.97 -6.65
C THR A 1071 -32.41 16.25 -6.08
N HIS A 1072 -31.53 16.80 -6.92
CA HIS A 1072 -30.20 17.26 -6.54
C HIS A 1072 -30.31 18.57 -5.74
N GLY A 1073 -29.28 18.89 -4.95
CA GLY A 1073 -29.26 20.10 -4.11
C GLY A 1073 -29.33 21.42 -4.89
N ASP A 1074 -29.06 21.42 -6.19
CA ASP A 1074 -29.22 22.57 -7.10
C ASP A 1074 -30.62 22.65 -7.77
N GLY A 1075 -31.52 21.71 -7.47
CA GLY A 1075 -32.87 21.64 -8.01
C GLY A 1075 -33.05 20.77 -9.26
N GLN A 1076 -31.99 20.17 -9.83
CA GLN A 1076 -32.12 19.23 -10.94
C GLN A 1076 -32.83 17.94 -10.52
N THR A 1077 -33.72 17.41 -11.36
CA THR A 1077 -34.43 16.15 -11.09
C THR A 1077 -34.03 15.07 -12.07
N GLY A 1078 -33.93 13.83 -11.59
CA GLY A 1078 -33.69 12.66 -12.41
C GLY A 1078 -34.42 11.44 -11.85
N SER A 1079 -34.40 10.34 -12.60
CA SER A 1079 -35.05 9.10 -12.17
C SER A 1079 -34.08 7.92 -12.11
N CYS A 1080 -34.34 7.00 -11.17
CA CYS A 1080 -33.65 5.73 -11.07
C CYS A 1080 -34.65 4.59 -10.85
N LYS A 1081 -34.26 3.38 -11.26
CA LYS A 1081 -35.05 2.17 -11.01
C LYS A 1081 -35.05 1.84 -9.52
N ALA A 1082 -36.18 1.33 -9.01
CA ALA A 1082 -36.36 0.96 -7.60
C ALA A 1082 -36.57 -0.55 -7.31
N VAL A 1083 -36.80 -1.38 -8.34
CA VAL A 1083 -37.06 -2.81 -8.20
C VAL A 1083 -36.34 -3.58 -9.31
N LEU A 1084 -35.65 -4.68 -8.98
CA LEU A 1084 -34.97 -5.54 -9.95
C LEU A 1084 -35.83 -6.73 -10.39
N THR A 1085 -35.55 -7.30 -11.56
CA THR A 1085 -36.11 -8.59 -12.02
C THR A 1085 -35.17 -9.75 -11.68
N ALA A 1086 -35.67 -11.00 -11.73
CA ALA A 1086 -34.85 -12.17 -11.48
C ALA A 1086 -33.64 -12.26 -12.45
N GLU A 1087 -33.84 -11.91 -13.73
CA GLU A 1087 -32.80 -11.89 -14.75
C GLU A 1087 -31.74 -10.81 -14.52
N GLU A 1088 -32.08 -9.73 -13.83
CA GLU A 1088 -31.11 -8.70 -13.43
C GLU A 1088 -30.35 -9.09 -12.17
N VAL A 1089 -30.92 -9.94 -11.32
CA VAL A 1089 -30.32 -10.38 -10.06
C VAL A 1089 -29.21 -11.40 -10.31
N VAL A 1090 -29.30 -12.24 -11.35
CA VAL A 1090 -28.30 -13.30 -11.63
C VAL A 1090 -26.87 -12.77 -11.84
N LYS A 1091 -26.68 -11.47 -12.07
CA LYS A 1091 -25.35 -10.86 -12.19
C LYS A 1091 -24.73 -10.47 -10.84
N TYR A 1092 -25.52 -10.27 -9.79
CA TYR A 1092 -25.08 -9.84 -8.45
C TYR A 1092 -24.73 -11.02 -7.53
N THR A 1093 -24.03 -12.02 -8.08
CA THR A 1093 -23.52 -13.15 -7.31
C THR A 1093 -22.22 -12.76 -6.61
N TYR A 1094 -21.91 -13.46 -5.52
CA TYR A 1094 -20.64 -13.32 -4.82
C TYR A 1094 -19.44 -13.47 -5.77
N GLU A 1095 -19.49 -14.47 -6.66
CA GLU A 1095 -18.42 -14.79 -7.59
C GLU A 1095 -18.18 -13.67 -8.60
N ASN A 1096 -19.26 -13.02 -9.07
CA ASN A 1096 -19.15 -11.92 -10.04
C ASN A 1096 -18.65 -10.62 -9.42
N VAL A 1097 -18.99 -10.35 -8.15
CA VAL A 1097 -18.68 -9.07 -7.48
C VAL A 1097 -17.36 -9.12 -6.72
N ILE A 1098 -17.09 -10.22 -6.00
CA ILE A 1098 -15.96 -10.32 -5.07
C ILE A 1098 -14.77 -11.03 -5.72
N CYS A 1099 -14.99 -12.22 -6.30
CA CYS A 1099 -13.90 -12.99 -6.90
C CYS A 1099 -13.38 -12.38 -8.21
N GLU A 1100 -14.25 -11.74 -8.99
CA GLU A 1100 -13.96 -11.15 -10.31
C GLU A 1100 -12.92 -11.96 -11.13
N ASN A 1101 -11.88 -11.29 -11.64
CA ASN A 1101 -10.83 -11.91 -12.45
C ASN A 1101 -9.62 -12.36 -11.63
N ASP A 1102 -9.44 -11.83 -10.42
CA ASP A 1102 -8.29 -12.13 -9.56
C ASP A 1102 -8.53 -13.30 -8.59
N ASN A 1103 -9.75 -13.85 -8.58
CA ASN A 1103 -10.22 -14.94 -7.73
C ASN A 1103 -10.08 -14.65 -6.22
N TRP A 1104 -10.11 -13.39 -5.79
CA TRP A 1104 -10.11 -13.05 -4.37
C TRP A 1104 -11.36 -13.61 -3.68
N ASN A 1105 -11.21 -14.67 -2.89
CA ASN A 1105 -12.32 -15.42 -2.27
C ASN A 1105 -12.22 -15.41 -0.73
N PRO A 1106 -12.63 -14.31 -0.07
CA PRO A 1106 -12.59 -14.20 1.39
C PRO A 1106 -13.51 -15.17 2.15
N ARG A 1107 -14.46 -15.87 1.51
CA ARG A 1107 -15.22 -16.94 2.20
C ARG A 1107 -14.32 -18.09 2.65
N MET A 1108 -13.20 -18.33 1.95
CA MET A 1108 -12.19 -19.32 2.36
C MET A 1108 -11.51 -18.94 3.69
N PHE A 1109 -11.42 -17.64 4.00
CA PHE A 1109 -10.78 -17.16 5.23
C PHE A 1109 -11.58 -17.57 6.46
N MET A 1110 -12.90 -17.63 6.27
CA MET A 1110 -13.93 -17.81 7.30
C MET A 1110 -14.33 -19.27 7.49
N GLU A 1111 -13.72 -20.19 6.72
CA GLU A 1111 -14.04 -21.61 6.80
C GLU A 1111 -13.55 -22.18 8.13
N LYS A 1112 -14.50 -22.55 8.99
CA LYS A 1112 -14.21 -23.20 10.26
C LYS A 1112 -13.65 -24.59 10.02
N VAL A 1113 -12.50 -24.88 10.62
CA VAL A 1113 -11.96 -26.23 10.73
C VAL A 1113 -12.66 -27.00 11.85
N ASP A 1114 -12.62 -28.33 11.77
CA ASP A 1114 -13.16 -29.19 12.83
C ASP A 1114 -12.46 -28.90 14.16
N LYS A 1115 -13.23 -28.88 15.25
CA LYS A 1115 -12.65 -28.79 16.59
C LYS A 1115 -11.79 -30.03 16.88
N PRO A 1116 -10.78 -29.92 17.77
CA PRO A 1116 -9.98 -31.07 18.18
C PRO A 1116 -10.84 -32.23 18.72
N ASP A 1117 -10.65 -33.42 18.17
CA ASP A 1117 -11.30 -34.64 18.66
C ASP A 1117 -10.49 -35.29 19.79
N ASP A 1118 -11.19 -36.01 20.69
CA ASP A 1118 -10.60 -36.76 21.80
C ASP A 1118 -9.66 -35.91 22.69
N LEU A 1119 -10.05 -34.67 23.01
CA LEU A 1119 -9.29 -33.83 23.94
C LEU A 1119 -9.34 -34.40 25.36
N VAL A 1120 -8.18 -34.80 25.87
CA VAL A 1120 -8.02 -35.46 27.17
C VAL A 1120 -6.94 -34.76 27.99
N LEU A 1121 -7.20 -34.55 29.28
CA LEU A 1121 -6.20 -34.14 30.27
C LEU A 1121 -5.72 -35.36 31.05
N ASP A 1122 -4.43 -35.70 30.91
CA ASP A 1122 -3.76 -36.77 31.64
C ASP A 1122 -2.57 -36.22 32.44
N GLY A 1123 -2.72 -36.18 33.77
CA GLY A 1123 -1.79 -35.46 34.64
C GLY A 1123 -1.76 -33.96 34.31
N GLU A 1124 -0.61 -33.49 33.81
CA GLU A 1124 -0.37 -32.09 33.41
C GLU A 1124 -0.29 -31.94 31.88
N GLN A 1125 -0.72 -32.93 31.10
CA GLN A 1125 -0.67 -32.87 29.64
C GLN A 1125 -2.07 -33.00 29.03
N LEU A 1126 -2.42 -32.03 28.19
CA LEU A 1126 -3.54 -32.12 27.25
C LEU A 1126 -3.07 -32.82 25.96
N SER A 1127 -3.89 -33.71 25.39
CA SER A 1127 -3.66 -34.33 24.09
C SER A 1127 -4.97 -34.50 23.31
N TRP A 1128 -4.91 -34.41 21.98
CA TRP A 1128 -6.05 -34.52 21.06
C TRP A 1128 -5.63 -35.13 19.71
N LYS A 1129 -6.62 -35.38 18.83
CA LYS A 1129 -6.39 -35.74 17.43
C LYS A 1129 -6.28 -34.51 16.54
N ALA A 1130 -5.43 -34.58 15.52
CA ALA A 1130 -5.25 -33.48 14.58
C ALA A 1130 -6.54 -33.19 13.79
N SER A 1131 -6.96 -31.92 13.80
CA SER A 1131 -7.99 -31.40 12.89
C SER A 1131 -7.39 -31.16 11.50
N ARG A 1132 -8.10 -31.59 10.43
CA ARG A 1132 -7.70 -31.24 9.06
C ARG A 1132 -7.76 -29.74 8.84
N TYR A 1133 -6.88 -29.24 7.98
CA TYR A 1133 -6.74 -27.82 7.65
C TYR A 1133 -6.30 -26.89 8.78
N ALA A 1134 -5.94 -27.42 9.96
CA ALA A 1134 -5.48 -26.62 11.08
C ALA A 1134 -3.98 -26.30 10.98
N ILE A 1135 -3.60 -25.03 11.15
CA ILE A 1135 -2.19 -24.63 11.22
C ILE A 1135 -1.62 -24.71 12.63
N CYS A 1136 -2.46 -24.50 13.66
CA CYS A 1136 -2.11 -24.62 15.06
C CYS A 1136 -3.36 -24.78 15.95
N TYR A 1137 -3.12 -24.89 17.26
CA TYR A 1137 -4.12 -25.02 18.30
C TYR A 1137 -3.90 -23.98 19.40
N LEU A 1138 -4.95 -23.29 19.81
CA LEU A 1138 -4.97 -22.35 20.92
C LEU A 1138 -5.57 -23.04 22.15
N VAL A 1139 -4.87 -22.93 23.28
CA VAL A 1139 -5.23 -23.61 24.53
C VAL A 1139 -5.72 -22.58 25.54
N PHE A 1140 -6.90 -22.86 26.11
CA PHE A 1140 -7.58 -22.00 27.06
C PHE A 1140 -7.80 -22.72 28.38
N CYS A 1141 -7.75 -21.98 29.49
CA CYS A 1141 -8.17 -22.42 30.82
C CYS A 1141 -9.11 -21.36 31.40
N ASP A 1142 -10.35 -21.72 31.75
CA ASP A 1142 -11.38 -20.78 32.22
C ASP A 1142 -11.54 -19.55 31.29
N ASP A 1143 -11.64 -19.79 29.98
CA ASP A 1143 -11.66 -18.79 28.89
C ASP A 1143 -10.37 -17.95 28.71
N GLU A 1144 -9.34 -18.11 29.54
CA GLU A 1144 -8.07 -17.41 29.35
C GLU A 1144 -7.14 -18.22 28.45
N MET A 1145 -6.62 -17.60 27.39
CA MET A 1145 -5.60 -18.24 26.54
C MET A 1145 -4.30 -18.37 27.33
N ILE A 1146 -3.83 -19.61 27.50
CA ILE A 1146 -2.60 -19.94 28.24
C ILE A 1146 -1.44 -20.37 27.33
N GLY A 1147 -1.71 -20.57 26.03
CA GLY A 1147 -0.68 -20.84 25.05
C GLY A 1147 -1.23 -21.32 23.72
N MET A 1148 -0.33 -21.60 22.79
CA MET A 1148 -0.64 -22.22 21.50
C MET A 1148 0.44 -23.22 21.12
N THR A 1149 0.10 -24.13 20.23
CA THR A 1149 1.02 -25.18 19.78
C THR A 1149 0.67 -25.66 18.38
N LYS A 1150 1.68 -26.14 17.65
CA LYS A 1150 1.50 -26.88 16.39
C LYS A 1150 1.29 -28.37 16.64
N ASP A 1151 1.72 -28.84 17.81
CA ASP A 1151 1.59 -30.23 18.21
C ASP A 1151 0.16 -30.52 18.67
N THR A 1152 -0.23 -31.79 18.66
CA THR A 1152 -1.53 -32.23 19.17
C THR A 1152 -1.52 -32.54 20.67
N PHE A 1153 -0.61 -31.88 21.40
CA PHE A 1153 -0.50 -31.94 22.85
C PHE A 1153 0.03 -30.62 23.41
N PHE A 1154 -0.30 -30.34 24.68
CA PHE A 1154 0.17 -29.14 25.40
C PHE A 1154 0.34 -29.44 26.88
N ASN A 1155 1.47 -29.06 27.47
CA ASN A 1155 1.70 -29.22 28.90
C ASN A 1155 1.11 -28.01 29.64
N VAL A 1156 0.15 -28.25 30.52
CA VAL A 1156 -0.50 -27.21 31.32
C VAL A 1156 0.24 -27.01 32.65
N PRO A 1157 0.26 -25.78 33.21
CA PRO A 1157 0.82 -25.56 34.53
C PRO A 1157 0.12 -26.40 35.61
N ALA A 1158 0.87 -26.82 36.64
CA ALA A 1158 0.33 -27.52 37.81
C ALA A 1158 -0.65 -26.62 38.59
N SER A 1159 -1.93 -26.63 38.19
CA SER A 1159 -2.94 -25.67 38.65
C SER A 1159 -4.02 -26.29 39.55
N GLY A 1160 -4.13 -27.63 39.58
CA GLY A 1160 -5.20 -28.35 40.27
C GLY A 1160 -6.59 -28.16 39.66
N LYS A 1161 -6.70 -27.57 38.46
CA LYS A 1161 -7.95 -27.35 37.73
C LYS A 1161 -8.49 -28.67 37.17
N ASP A 1162 -9.82 -28.80 37.16
CA ASP A 1162 -10.51 -29.94 36.53
C ASP A 1162 -10.34 -29.90 35.00
N ALA A 1163 -10.40 -31.07 34.36
CA ALA A 1163 -10.27 -31.20 32.90
C ALA A 1163 -11.27 -30.30 32.16
N SER A 1164 -12.50 -30.14 32.68
CA SER A 1164 -13.53 -29.32 32.05
C SER A 1164 -13.20 -27.82 32.00
N ALA A 1165 -12.21 -27.34 32.75
CA ALA A 1165 -11.74 -25.96 32.68
C ALA A 1165 -10.90 -25.69 31.42
N TYR A 1166 -10.37 -26.74 30.79
CA TYR A 1166 -9.49 -26.62 29.64
C TYR A 1166 -10.24 -26.78 28.32
N GLN A 1167 -9.95 -25.88 27.39
CA GLN A 1167 -10.46 -25.93 26.03
C GLN A 1167 -9.34 -25.78 25.01
N VAL A 1168 -9.52 -26.39 23.84
CA VAL A 1168 -8.63 -26.21 22.70
C VAL A 1168 -9.45 -25.83 21.47
N LYS A 1169 -9.01 -24.80 20.76
CA LYS A 1169 -9.53 -24.40 19.44
C LYS A 1169 -8.47 -24.63 18.39
N ALA A 1170 -8.84 -25.18 17.24
CA ALA A 1170 -7.99 -25.25 16.07
C ALA A 1170 -8.10 -23.96 15.26
N ALA A 1171 -7.02 -23.51 14.62
CA ALA A 1171 -7.01 -22.34 13.74
C ALA A 1171 -6.76 -22.76 12.28
N ASN A 1172 -7.53 -22.22 11.33
CA ASN A 1172 -7.33 -22.44 9.91
C ASN A 1172 -6.14 -21.61 9.36
N GLU A 1173 -5.81 -21.76 8.08
CA GLU A 1173 -4.66 -21.08 7.45
C GLU A 1173 -4.68 -19.54 7.47
N TYR A 1174 -5.87 -18.96 7.65
CA TYR A 1174 -6.14 -17.53 7.72
C TYR A 1174 -6.39 -17.02 9.15
N GLY A 1175 -6.32 -17.92 10.14
CA GLY A 1175 -6.47 -17.64 11.56
C GLY A 1175 -7.88 -17.88 12.15
N SER A 1176 -8.89 -18.17 11.33
CA SER A 1176 -10.26 -18.41 11.83
C SER A 1176 -10.31 -19.63 12.75
N LEU A 1177 -11.06 -19.52 13.85
CA LEU A 1177 -11.06 -20.51 14.93
C LEU A 1177 -12.22 -21.50 14.83
N SER A 1178 -11.95 -22.76 15.14
CA SER A 1178 -12.96 -23.79 15.34
C SER A 1178 -13.84 -23.49 16.55
N GLU A 1179 -14.94 -24.22 16.66
CA GLU A 1179 -15.62 -24.38 17.96
C GLU A 1179 -14.64 -24.97 19.00
N PRO A 1180 -14.79 -24.65 20.30
CA PRO A 1180 -13.92 -25.20 21.33
C PRO A 1180 -14.19 -26.69 21.56
N ALA A 1181 -13.12 -27.47 21.68
CA ALA A 1181 -13.16 -28.79 22.31
C ALA A 1181 -12.90 -28.63 23.81
N THR A 1182 -13.71 -29.27 24.65
CA THR A 1182 -13.54 -29.25 26.11
C THR A 1182 -12.86 -30.54 26.57
N ALA A 1183 -11.83 -30.42 27.42
CA ALA A 1183 -11.08 -31.59 27.83
C ALA A 1183 -11.89 -32.49 28.77
N SER A 1184 -11.75 -33.80 28.54
CA SER A 1184 -12.24 -34.84 29.43
C SER A 1184 -11.11 -35.37 30.31
N LYS A 1185 -11.45 -35.97 31.47
CA LYS A 1185 -10.45 -36.55 32.36
C LYS A 1185 -9.89 -37.85 31.77
N GLY A 1186 -8.57 -37.92 31.61
CA GLY A 1186 -7.86 -39.11 31.18
C GLY A 1186 -7.88 -40.22 32.23
N THR A 1187 -7.76 -41.46 31.78
CA THR A 1187 -7.71 -42.65 32.64
C THR A 1187 -6.31 -42.97 33.17
N GLY A 1188 -5.28 -42.21 32.79
CA GLY A 1188 -3.87 -42.52 33.05
C GLY A 1188 -3.30 -43.64 32.18
N VAL A 1189 -4.07 -44.13 31.19
CA VAL A 1189 -3.70 -45.23 30.29
C VAL A 1189 -3.64 -44.71 28.86
N ARG A 1190 -2.43 -44.61 28.28
CA ARG A 1190 -2.24 -44.29 26.86
C ARG A 1190 -2.17 -45.57 26.04
N ASN A 1191 -2.89 -45.60 24.92
CA ASN A 1191 -2.86 -46.73 23.98
C ASN A 1191 -2.31 -46.27 22.63
N GLU A 1192 -1.08 -46.67 22.34
CA GLU A 1192 -0.39 -46.45 21.08
C GLU A 1192 -0.66 -47.67 20.18
N THR A 1193 -1.53 -47.53 19.19
CA THR A 1193 -1.82 -48.61 18.23
C THR A 1193 -0.90 -48.48 17.03
N VAL A 1194 -0.03 -49.47 16.81
CA VAL A 1194 0.94 -49.46 15.71
C VAL A 1194 0.31 -50.02 14.42
N ASP A 1195 -0.48 -51.08 14.57
CA ASP A 1195 -1.35 -51.66 13.55
C ASP A 1195 -2.45 -52.51 14.25
N ASN A 1196 -3.29 -53.21 13.48
CA ASN A 1196 -4.36 -54.06 14.03
C ASN A 1196 -3.86 -55.26 14.88
N ARG A 1197 -2.54 -55.47 15.01
CA ARG A 1197 -1.93 -56.63 15.66
C ARG A 1197 -0.89 -56.29 16.73
N LEU A 1198 -0.40 -55.05 16.83
CA LEU A 1198 0.55 -54.61 17.86
C LEU A 1198 0.00 -53.39 18.59
N GLN A 1199 -0.28 -53.55 19.90
CA GLN A 1199 -0.78 -52.47 20.75
C GLN A 1199 0.20 -52.21 21.89
N VAL A 1200 0.42 -50.95 22.21
CA VAL A 1200 1.30 -50.55 23.32
C VAL A 1200 0.49 -49.74 24.32
N LEU A 1201 0.30 -50.32 25.50
CA LEU A 1201 -0.36 -49.67 26.64
C LEU A 1201 0.69 -49.10 27.58
N ILE A 1202 0.55 -47.84 27.91
CA ILE A 1202 1.37 -47.14 28.90
C ILE A 1202 0.48 -46.78 30.08
N ASN A 1203 0.81 -47.29 31.27
CA ASN A 1203 0.08 -47.03 32.51
C ASN A 1203 1.08 -46.68 33.62
N GLY A 1204 1.28 -45.38 33.85
CA GLY A 1204 2.32 -44.89 34.76
C GLY A 1204 3.71 -45.41 34.37
N ASN A 1205 4.37 -46.14 35.26
CA ASN A 1205 5.70 -46.72 35.01
C ASN A 1205 5.66 -48.06 34.24
N GLU A 1206 4.50 -48.49 33.76
CA GLU A 1206 4.31 -49.79 33.10
C GLU A 1206 4.07 -49.62 31.60
N LEU A 1207 4.91 -50.24 30.78
CA LEU A 1207 4.77 -50.36 29.33
C LEU A 1207 4.38 -51.79 28.97
N SER A 1208 3.15 -52.01 28.54
CA SER A 1208 2.61 -53.30 28.11
C SER A 1208 2.47 -53.36 26.59
N VAL A 1209 3.24 -54.24 25.94
CA VAL A 1209 3.22 -54.50 24.49
C VAL A 1209 2.41 -55.75 24.22
N LEU A 1210 1.29 -55.64 23.53
CA LEU A 1210 0.38 -56.73 23.17
C LEU A 1210 0.53 -57.12 21.69
N GLY A 1211 0.30 -58.40 21.39
CA GLY A 1211 0.27 -58.96 20.04
C GLY A 1211 1.65 -59.33 19.47
N VAL A 1212 2.62 -59.56 20.36
CA VAL A 1212 3.97 -60.03 20.01
C VAL A 1212 4.05 -61.54 20.20
N SER A 1213 4.33 -62.33 19.15
CA SER A 1213 4.49 -63.78 19.29
C SER A 1213 5.63 -64.14 20.25
N ALA A 1214 5.50 -65.26 20.98
CA ALA A 1214 6.53 -65.73 21.90
C ALA A 1214 7.88 -65.96 21.19
N GLY A 1215 8.98 -65.55 21.83
CA GLY A 1215 10.34 -65.65 21.30
C GLY A 1215 10.83 -64.43 20.52
N ILE A 1216 10.01 -63.38 20.36
CA ILE A 1216 10.40 -62.14 19.67
C ILE A 1216 11.00 -61.14 20.69
N PRO A 1217 12.18 -60.57 20.42
CA PRO A 1217 12.75 -59.53 21.27
C PRO A 1217 11.97 -58.22 21.13
N VAL A 1218 11.57 -57.69 22.29
CA VAL A 1218 11.03 -56.34 22.47
C VAL A 1218 12.15 -55.47 23.05
N ILE A 1219 12.56 -54.46 22.30
CA ILE A 1219 13.71 -53.59 22.59
C ILE A 1219 13.21 -52.16 22.68
N LEU A 1220 13.38 -51.54 23.84
CA LEU A 1220 13.25 -50.11 24.01
C LEU A 1220 14.63 -49.46 23.85
N ALA A 1221 14.77 -48.54 22.90
CA ALA A 1221 15.98 -47.78 22.66
C ALA A 1221 15.71 -46.28 22.70
N SER A 1222 16.71 -45.45 23.02
CA SER A 1222 16.65 -44.01 22.80
C SER A 1222 16.71 -43.68 21.30
N VAL A 1223 16.38 -42.43 20.94
CA VAL A 1223 16.29 -41.99 19.53
C VAL A 1223 17.64 -42.08 18.80
N ASP A 1224 18.75 -41.97 19.51
CA ASP A 1224 20.13 -42.16 19.01
C ASP A 1224 20.54 -43.65 18.87
N GLY A 1225 19.63 -44.58 19.18
CA GLY A 1225 19.82 -46.02 18.99
C GLY A 1225 20.40 -46.77 20.18
N CYS A 1226 20.65 -46.12 21.32
CA CYS A 1226 21.12 -46.81 22.52
C CYS A 1226 20.00 -47.65 23.16
N VAL A 1227 20.24 -48.95 23.40
CA VAL A 1227 19.24 -49.83 24.01
C VAL A 1227 19.08 -49.48 25.50
N VAL A 1228 17.87 -49.06 25.87
CA VAL A 1228 17.47 -48.71 27.24
C VAL A 1228 17.01 -49.95 27.99
N ARG A 1229 16.21 -50.80 27.34
CA ARG A 1229 15.76 -52.07 27.91
C ARG A 1229 15.46 -53.06 26.80
N SER A 1230 15.69 -54.35 27.06
CA SER A 1230 15.30 -55.41 26.13
C SER A 1230 14.73 -56.59 26.90
N MET A 1231 13.71 -57.23 26.35
CA MET A 1231 13.11 -58.44 26.89
C MET A 1231 12.62 -59.32 25.75
N THR A 1232 12.76 -60.63 25.87
CA THR A 1232 12.17 -61.58 24.91
C THR A 1232 10.76 -61.93 25.36
N SER A 1233 9.79 -61.87 24.43
CA SER A 1233 8.40 -62.20 24.74
C SER A 1233 8.25 -63.67 25.17
N THR A 1234 7.59 -63.91 26.30
CA THR A 1234 7.25 -65.26 26.79
C THR A 1234 5.79 -65.64 26.49
N SER A 1235 4.98 -64.66 26.08
CA SER A 1235 3.59 -64.80 25.63
C SER A 1235 3.28 -63.70 24.61
N ASP A 1236 2.01 -63.58 24.22
CA ASP A 1236 1.44 -62.52 23.38
C ASP A 1236 1.44 -61.13 24.03
N LYS A 1237 1.93 -61.00 25.27
CA LYS A 1237 2.06 -59.76 26.03
C LYS A 1237 3.45 -59.65 26.65
N VAL A 1238 4.07 -58.49 26.54
CA VAL A 1238 5.33 -58.15 27.22
C VAL A 1238 5.12 -56.91 28.06
N THR A 1239 5.44 -56.98 29.35
CA THR A 1239 5.33 -55.84 30.26
C THR A 1239 6.72 -55.41 30.73
N LEU A 1240 7.05 -54.14 30.53
CA LEU A 1240 8.30 -53.50 30.94
C LEU A 1240 7.97 -52.46 32.02
N ILE A 1241 8.53 -52.62 33.22
CA ILE A 1241 8.43 -51.61 34.28
C ILE A 1241 9.62 -50.66 34.16
N LEU A 1242 9.36 -49.40 33.85
CA LEU A 1242 10.34 -48.37 33.53
C LEU A 1242 10.30 -47.26 34.58
N PRO A 1243 10.79 -47.50 35.82
CA PRO A 1243 10.85 -46.44 36.80
C PRO A 1243 11.87 -45.41 36.32
N SER A 1244 11.47 -44.13 36.29
CA SER A 1244 12.35 -42.97 36.11
C SER A 1244 12.77 -42.61 34.67
N LEU A 1245 12.20 -43.24 33.63
CA LEU A 1245 12.48 -42.86 32.24
C LEU A 1245 11.51 -41.76 31.81
N LYS A 1246 12.06 -40.63 31.34
CA LYS A 1246 11.31 -39.55 30.69
C LYS A 1246 11.96 -39.22 29.36
N GLY A 1247 11.17 -39.12 28.30
CA GLY A 1247 11.65 -38.76 26.97
C GLY A 1247 11.08 -39.62 25.86
N VAL A 1248 11.62 -39.46 24.66
CA VAL A 1248 11.16 -40.18 23.49
C VAL A 1248 12.04 -41.40 23.24
N PHE A 1249 11.40 -42.55 23.05
CA PHE A 1249 12.06 -43.83 22.83
C PHE A 1249 11.51 -44.50 21.57
N VAL A 1250 12.29 -45.41 21.01
CA VAL A 1250 11.89 -46.30 19.93
C VAL A 1250 11.74 -47.69 20.52
N LEU A 1251 10.51 -48.19 20.54
CA LEU A 1251 10.20 -49.57 20.86
C LEU A 1251 10.23 -50.40 19.58
N LYS A 1252 11.11 -51.41 19.51
CA LYS A 1252 11.18 -52.40 18.44
C LYS A 1252 10.66 -53.74 18.93
N ALA A 1253 9.76 -54.37 18.18
CA ALA A 1253 9.29 -55.73 18.42
C ALA A 1253 9.34 -56.51 17.10
N GLY A 1254 10.39 -57.31 16.91
CA GLY A 1254 10.66 -57.97 15.63
C GLY A 1254 11.03 -56.97 14.52
N ASP A 1255 10.29 -56.99 13.42
CA ASP A 1255 10.42 -56.08 12.27
C ASP A 1255 9.65 -54.75 12.46
N ARG A 1256 8.88 -54.61 13.54
CA ARG A 1256 8.05 -53.43 13.81
C ARG A 1256 8.73 -52.49 14.78
N SER A 1257 8.53 -51.20 14.58
CA SER A 1257 9.00 -50.15 15.49
C SER A 1257 7.96 -49.06 15.69
N VAL A 1258 7.81 -48.60 16.92
CA VAL A 1258 6.96 -47.46 17.29
C VAL A 1258 7.73 -46.50 18.16
N LYS A 1259 7.57 -45.20 17.88
CA LYS A 1259 8.11 -44.13 18.70
C LYS A 1259 7.14 -43.91 19.86
N ILE A 1260 7.60 -44.10 21.09
CA ILE A 1260 6.77 -43.94 22.28
C ILE A 1260 7.34 -42.82 23.15
N MET A 1261 6.47 -42.00 23.71
CA MET A 1261 6.83 -41.00 24.70
C MET A 1261 6.49 -41.55 26.08
N PHE A 1262 7.50 -41.56 26.96
CA PHE A 1262 7.40 -42.03 28.33
C PHE A 1262 7.64 -40.87 29.31
#